data_AF-A0A2P4WW81-F1
#
_entry.id   AF-A0A2P4WW81-F1
#
_cell.length_a   1.000
_cell.length_b   1.000
_cell.length_c   1.000
_cell.angle_alpha   90.00
_cell.angle_beta   90.00
_cell.angle_gamma   90.00
#
_symmetry.space_group_name_H-M   'P 1'
#
loop_
_entity.id
_entity.type
_entity.pdbx_description
1 polymer ?
#
loop_
_entity_poly.entity_id
_entity_poly.type
_entity_poly.pdbx_seq_one_letter_code
_entity_poly.pdbx_strand_id
1 'polypeptide(L)'
;MALDATEARRISARLATLEQQRTEGSLPHEDTPLRLYRVGGGGFVRVLDQHPEPISQSMLEAIDAFINKNAESEGLEEKAVAEENKEKNSEERRRDSDVGDTEQSKPEAAGREEVDEATVVAGDAMMASSSDVDNEEVERTQPCVSTPGGETAPPWETAIVNTPQELLARNQRVSDCLGKLSVMEDQTAVLQVENGVDHGIPAAEVENETPKHVDHPTLYEQWPPQLEERRKMWFVPQNSSRKSSVIGFKHQPIVYWMHNTLRVMQGNFGLEAAILLSRRLAAPLVVVSLVPSSIIYPVCHSTTANDAYSRFSLVELYQQFAHAGVAFFGITAQEDGISASSKQQAFALQPNPLYELLDVFEPHAVVTDAMFDSPSRNDLVRLTRYLELNQSSCSWSLVSMDSMTCCPAYQLSMKLQNSLERDASFVSEEQFGIEYAPFAQSRHGTYVFSPLPRGAQDTALNERRSEMLSSVFKRLHLEEVNWEIVKAENSQSSSQMRRFSEGEGLQKLSQLLSGSDGQPAIQAELRGGGVLSLLPFIRHGTLFVGYVLRRITEAIASCPAPTTPQERKALAMRKVMRSRAVNHLGKERDYVLYLALWSAVASDPSSSTQPDMALLSTSEIISSLNMSTPRTSSLETYQKLLPVWAFSAARIGEISNEQVPGAALYDPYELESARTKDLYWNEIQKFLVEQQYLHPVLAVYWAYRLLTW
;
A
#
# COMPACT_ATOMS: atom_id res chain seq x y z
N MET A 1 -22.92 -3.17 11.79
CA MET A 1 -23.59 -3.96 12.85
C MET A 1 -22.82 -5.26 12.97
N ALA A 2 -22.53 -5.73 14.19
CA ALA A 2 -22.02 -7.09 14.37
C ALA A 2 -23.13 -8.10 14.13
N LEU A 3 -22.81 -9.27 13.58
CA LEU A 3 -23.71 -10.42 13.58
C LEU A 3 -23.80 -10.95 15.01
N ASP A 4 -25.01 -10.93 15.58
CA ASP A 4 -25.24 -11.44 16.93
C ASP A 4 -24.90 -12.94 17.02
N ALA A 5 -24.21 -13.33 18.09
CA ALA A 5 -23.86 -14.73 18.36
C ALA A 5 -25.12 -15.61 18.44
N THR A 6 -26.27 -15.06 18.86
CA THR A 6 -27.56 -15.76 18.84
C THR A 6 -28.03 -16.04 17.41
N GLU A 7 -27.79 -15.12 16.47
CA GLU A 7 -28.18 -15.25 15.07
C GLU A 7 -27.26 -16.20 14.30
N ALA A 8 -25.94 -16.17 14.56
CA ALA A 8 -24.99 -17.14 14.03
C ALA A 8 -25.35 -18.59 14.42
N ARG A 9 -25.72 -18.81 15.69
CA ARG A 9 -26.23 -20.13 16.16
C ARG A 9 -27.54 -20.52 15.46
N ARG A 10 -28.43 -19.56 15.20
CA ARG A 10 -29.72 -19.78 14.53
C ARG A 10 -29.54 -20.20 13.06
N ILE A 11 -28.57 -19.62 12.36
CA ILE A 11 -28.16 -20.00 11.00
C ILE A 11 -27.53 -21.40 11.02
N SER A 12 -26.55 -21.64 11.90
CA SER A 12 -25.85 -22.93 12.02
C SER A 12 -26.82 -24.09 12.32
N ALA A 13 -27.74 -23.92 13.28
CA ALA A 13 -28.77 -24.93 13.57
C ALA A 13 -29.69 -25.20 12.36
N ARG A 14 -29.96 -24.18 11.53
CA ARG A 14 -30.79 -24.35 10.33
C ARG A 14 -30.05 -25.05 9.18
N LEU A 15 -28.74 -24.82 9.04
CA LEU A 15 -27.88 -25.57 8.12
C LEU A 15 -27.80 -27.05 8.52
N ALA A 16 -27.55 -27.34 9.80
CA ALA A 16 -27.56 -28.72 10.31
C ALA A 16 -28.91 -29.43 10.09
N THR A 17 -30.04 -28.70 10.19
CA THR A 17 -31.37 -29.27 9.85
C THR A 17 -31.47 -29.64 8.38
N LEU A 18 -30.86 -28.87 7.47
CA LEU A 18 -30.88 -29.14 6.02
C LEU A 18 -29.93 -30.29 5.65
N GLU A 19 -28.77 -30.39 6.30
CA GLU A 19 -27.84 -31.51 6.15
C GLU A 19 -28.46 -32.82 6.64
N GLN A 20 -29.17 -32.80 7.77
CA GLN A 20 -29.98 -33.94 8.22
C GLN A 20 -31.04 -34.31 7.18
N GLN A 21 -31.83 -33.34 6.69
CA GLN A 21 -32.86 -33.59 5.67
C GLN A 21 -32.31 -34.14 4.35
N ARG A 22 -31.06 -33.81 4.00
CA ARG A 22 -30.32 -34.36 2.85
C ARG A 22 -29.85 -35.79 3.11
N THR A 23 -29.37 -36.07 4.33
CA THR A 23 -28.94 -37.41 4.76
C THR A 23 -30.13 -38.38 4.87
N GLU A 24 -31.33 -37.87 5.14
CA GLU A 24 -32.59 -38.62 5.22
C GLU A 24 -33.31 -38.76 3.86
N GLY A 25 -32.74 -38.28 2.75
CA GLY A 25 -33.35 -38.36 1.41
C GLY A 25 -34.68 -37.59 1.26
N SER A 26 -34.93 -36.61 2.13
CA SER A 26 -36.23 -35.92 2.25
C SER A 26 -36.32 -34.61 1.46
N LEU A 27 -35.23 -34.19 0.82
CA LEU A 27 -35.15 -33.01 -0.03
C LEU A 27 -35.61 -33.37 -1.46
N PRO A 28 -36.58 -32.66 -2.06
CA PRO A 28 -37.11 -33.00 -3.39
C PRO A 28 -36.10 -32.79 -4.55
N HIS A 29 -34.95 -32.18 -4.28
CA HIS A 29 -33.84 -32.02 -5.22
C HIS A 29 -32.52 -32.15 -4.45
N GLU A 30 -31.87 -33.31 -4.49
CA GLU A 30 -30.67 -33.59 -3.67
C GLU A 30 -29.40 -32.88 -4.17
N ASP A 31 -29.30 -32.65 -5.49
CA ASP A 31 -28.10 -32.11 -6.16
C ASP A 31 -28.16 -30.60 -6.45
N THR A 32 -29.32 -29.96 -6.30
CA THR A 32 -29.49 -28.53 -6.65
C THR A 32 -28.96 -27.61 -5.55
N PRO A 33 -28.08 -26.63 -5.85
CA PRO A 33 -27.60 -25.69 -4.84
C PRO A 33 -28.73 -24.82 -4.28
N LEU A 34 -28.74 -24.67 -2.96
CA LEU A 34 -29.73 -23.91 -2.20
C LEU A 34 -29.14 -22.59 -1.71
N ARG A 35 -29.79 -21.47 -2.05
CA ARG A 35 -29.46 -20.14 -1.53
C ARG A 35 -30.48 -19.71 -0.47
N LEU A 36 -29.99 -19.17 0.65
CA LEU A 36 -30.79 -18.68 1.77
C LEU A 36 -30.71 -17.15 1.83
N TYR A 37 -31.82 -16.47 1.55
CA TYR A 37 -31.91 -15.00 1.57
C TYR A 37 -32.62 -14.53 2.84
N ARG A 38 -31.98 -13.62 3.59
CA ARG A 38 -32.59 -12.94 4.74
C ARG A 38 -33.61 -11.90 4.25
N VAL A 39 -34.83 -11.98 4.77
CA VAL A 39 -35.89 -10.98 4.53
C VAL A 39 -35.95 -10.00 5.71
N GLY A 40 -36.37 -8.75 5.48
CA GLY A 40 -36.41 -7.70 6.50
C GLY A 40 -37.13 -8.08 7.81
N GLY A 41 -38.19 -8.88 7.74
CA GLY A 41 -38.91 -9.43 8.90
C GLY A 41 -38.19 -10.53 9.69
N GLY A 42 -36.89 -10.77 9.46
CA GLY A 42 -36.10 -11.77 10.20
C GLY A 42 -36.31 -13.23 9.78
N GLY A 43 -37.08 -13.46 8.71
CA GLY A 43 -37.25 -14.78 8.07
C GLY A 43 -36.19 -15.06 7.00
N PHE A 44 -36.12 -16.32 6.55
CA PHE A 44 -35.25 -16.76 5.45
C PHE A 44 -36.08 -17.36 4.31
N VAL A 45 -35.87 -16.88 3.09
CA VAL A 45 -36.40 -17.47 1.85
C VAL A 45 -35.39 -18.47 1.30
N ARG A 46 -35.89 -19.62 0.83
CA ARG A 46 -35.13 -20.67 0.14
C ARG A 46 -35.32 -20.50 -1.37
N VAL A 47 -34.23 -20.44 -2.12
CA VAL A 47 -34.24 -20.47 -3.58
C VAL A 47 -33.46 -21.70 -4.06
N LEU A 48 -34.05 -22.47 -4.97
CA LEU A 48 -33.44 -23.58 -5.69
C LEU A 48 -32.87 -23.04 -7.00
N ASP A 49 -31.56 -23.22 -7.22
CA ASP A 49 -30.85 -22.58 -8.32
C ASP A 49 -30.41 -23.63 -9.35
N GLN A 50 -31.18 -23.79 -10.44
CA GLN A 50 -30.98 -24.88 -11.41
C GLN A 50 -29.85 -24.63 -12.42
N HIS A 51 -29.38 -23.39 -12.58
CA HIS A 51 -28.33 -23.02 -13.54
C HIS A 51 -27.27 -22.11 -12.88
N PRO A 52 -26.12 -22.66 -12.43
CA PRO A 52 -25.10 -21.92 -11.70
C PRO A 52 -24.17 -21.12 -12.64
N GLU A 53 -24.70 -20.13 -13.33
CA GLU A 53 -23.91 -19.15 -14.08
C GLU A 53 -23.50 -17.93 -13.22
N PRO A 54 -22.44 -17.19 -13.59
CA PRO A 54 -22.07 -15.94 -12.92
C PRO A 54 -23.19 -14.89 -13.02
N ILE A 55 -23.16 -13.87 -12.16
CA ILE A 55 -24.21 -12.83 -12.07
C ILE A 55 -24.35 -12.14 -13.43
N SER A 56 -25.38 -12.52 -14.18
CA SER A 56 -25.57 -12.04 -15.55
C SER A 56 -25.95 -10.56 -15.58
N GLN A 57 -25.69 -9.91 -16.71
CA GLN A 57 -26.14 -8.54 -16.96
C GLN A 57 -27.67 -8.42 -16.77
N SER A 58 -28.43 -9.43 -17.20
CA SER A 58 -29.89 -9.52 -16.97
C SER A 58 -30.30 -9.75 -15.51
N MET A 59 -29.48 -10.43 -14.69
CA MET A 59 -29.71 -10.54 -13.24
C MET A 59 -29.43 -9.23 -12.52
N LEU A 60 -28.41 -8.47 -12.95
CA LEU A 60 -28.17 -7.11 -12.46
C LEU A 60 -29.33 -6.17 -12.83
N GLU A 61 -29.79 -6.22 -14.07
CA GLU A 61 -30.95 -5.43 -14.54
C GLU A 61 -32.25 -5.80 -13.80
N ALA A 62 -32.46 -7.08 -13.47
CA ALA A 62 -33.58 -7.52 -12.63
C ALA A 62 -33.46 -7.03 -11.18
N ILE A 63 -32.25 -6.96 -10.62
CA ILE A 63 -31.98 -6.42 -9.29
C ILE A 63 -32.20 -4.90 -9.27
N ASP A 64 -31.70 -4.17 -10.27
CA ASP A 64 -31.91 -2.73 -10.40
C ASP A 64 -33.39 -2.41 -10.61
N ALA A 65 -34.11 -3.18 -11.44
CA ALA A 65 -35.56 -3.05 -11.61
C ALA A 65 -36.32 -3.31 -10.29
N PHE A 66 -35.92 -4.29 -9.50
CA PHE A 66 -36.53 -4.58 -8.19
C PHE A 66 -36.25 -3.47 -7.16
N ILE A 67 -35.03 -2.95 -7.11
CA ILE A 67 -34.64 -1.84 -6.22
C ILE A 67 -35.40 -0.56 -6.58
N ASN A 68 -35.45 -0.19 -7.87
CA ASN A 68 -36.19 0.99 -8.33
C ASN A 68 -37.70 0.86 -8.03
N LYS A 69 -38.28 -0.32 -8.24
CA LYS A 69 -39.71 -0.59 -7.95
C LYS A 69 -40.04 -0.53 -6.46
N ASN A 70 -39.11 -0.90 -5.58
CA ASN A 70 -39.29 -0.71 -4.13
C ASN A 70 -39.15 0.77 -3.73
N ALA A 71 -38.24 1.54 -4.35
CA ALA A 71 -38.15 2.99 -4.11
C ALA A 71 -39.41 3.75 -4.56
N GLU A 72 -40.07 3.31 -5.63
CA GLU A 72 -41.40 3.81 -6.03
C GLU A 72 -42.50 3.40 -5.02
N SER A 73 -42.39 2.21 -4.41
CA SER A 73 -43.32 1.74 -3.37
C SER A 73 -43.17 2.51 -2.06
N GLU A 74 -41.94 2.74 -1.58
CA GLU A 74 -41.67 3.58 -0.39
C GLU A 74 -42.18 5.01 -0.59
N GLY A 75 -42.02 5.58 -1.80
CA GLY A 75 -42.58 6.88 -2.17
C GLY A 75 -44.11 6.93 -2.31
N LEU A 76 -44.80 5.79 -2.27
CA LEU A 76 -46.27 5.69 -2.15
C LEU A 76 -46.69 5.50 -0.69
N GLU A 77 -45.94 4.74 0.11
CA GLU A 77 -46.17 4.59 1.55
C GLU A 77 -45.94 5.91 2.31
N GLU A 78 -44.89 6.68 1.98
CA GLU A 78 -44.70 8.02 2.55
C GLU A 78 -45.88 8.96 2.25
N LYS A 79 -46.52 8.84 1.08
CA LYS A 79 -47.72 9.62 0.73
C LYS A 79 -48.95 9.17 1.51
N ALA A 80 -49.17 7.86 1.64
CA ALA A 80 -50.28 7.32 2.44
C ALA A 80 -50.16 7.75 3.91
N VAL A 81 -48.96 7.65 4.49
CA VAL A 81 -48.67 8.10 5.87
C VAL A 81 -48.79 9.62 6.01
N ALA A 82 -48.45 10.40 4.97
CA ALA A 82 -48.65 11.84 4.98
C ALA A 82 -50.14 12.26 4.95
N GLU A 83 -51.01 11.52 4.24
CA GLU A 83 -52.46 11.78 4.26
C GLU A 83 -53.12 11.28 5.55
N GLU A 84 -52.77 10.09 6.06
CA GLU A 84 -53.32 9.56 7.31
C GLU A 84 -53.01 10.47 8.53
N ASN A 85 -51.80 11.05 8.57
CA ASN A 85 -51.44 12.03 9.61
C ASN A 85 -52.15 13.38 9.44
N LYS A 86 -52.55 13.75 8.21
CA LYS A 86 -53.32 14.96 7.90
C LYS A 86 -54.77 14.80 8.36
N GLU A 87 -55.33 13.61 8.19
CA GLU A 87 -56.69 13.26 8.62
C GLU A 87 -56.78 13.19 10.15
N LYS A 88 -55.81 12.54 10.84
CA LYS A 88 -55.70 12.53 12.31
C LYS A 88 -55.61 13.93 12.92
N ASN A 89 -54.76 14.80 12.36
CA ASN A 89 -54.68 16.22 12.75
C ASN A 89 -56.01 16.98 12.59
N SER A 90 -56.91 16.53 11.70
CA SER A 90 -58.23 17.14 11.50
C SER A 90 -59.27 16.67 12.52
N GLU A 91 -59.15 15.45 13.06
CA GLU A 91 -60.01 14.96 14.14
C GLU A 91 -59.57 15.43 15.53
N GLU A 92 -58.27 15.67 15.74
CA GLU A 92 -57.74 16.16 17.01
C GLU A 92 -58.14 17.63 17.23
N ARG A 93 -58.01 18.47 16.19
CA ARG A 93 -58.53 19.86 16.17
C ARG A 93 -60.05 19.99 16.25
N ARG A 94 -60.80 18.88 16.16
CA ARG A 94 -62.26 18.81 16.39
C ARG A 94 -62.64 18.35 17.80
N ARG A 95 -61.66 17.98 18.64
CA ARG A 95 -61.87 17.56 20.03
C ARG A 95 -61.45 18.61 21.05
N ASP A 96 -60.48 19.46 20.71
CA ASP A 96 -60.04 20.59 21.56
C ASP A 96 -60.95 21.85 21.47
N SER A 97 -62.03 21.82 20.67
CA SER A 97 -62.89 22.98 20.41
C SER A 97 -64.13 23.09 21.31
N ASP A 98 -64.21 22.34 22.41
CA ASP A 98 -65.40 22.30 23.27
C ASP A 98 -65.05 22.09 24.76
N VAL A 99 -64.55 23.15 25.43
CA VAL A 99 -64.75 23.49 26.86
C VAL A 99 -64.01 24.80 27.25
N GLY A 100 -64.76 25.78 27.76
CA GLY A 100 -64.34 26.70 28.84
C GLY A 100 -63.47 27.94 28.51
N ASP A 101 -64.09 29.12 28.47
CA ASP A 101 -63.44 30.43 28.57
C ASP A 101 -62.73 30.67 29.93
N THR A 102 -61.80 31.66 29.99
CA THR A 102 -61.88 32.84 30.89
C THR A 102 -60.69 33.82 30.69
N GLU A 103 -61.00 35.02 30.16
CA GLU A 103 -60.37 36.36 30.35
C GLU A 103 -58.90 36.73 29.98
N GLN A 104 -58.80 37.90 29.30
CA GLN A 104 -57.76 38.97 29.37
C GLN A 104 -56.32 38.70 28.86
N SER A 105 -55.62 39.63 28.18
CA SER A 105 -55.99 40.96 27.63
C SER A 105 -55.08 41.42 26.45
N LYS A 106 -55.52 42.46 25.73
CA LYS A 106 -54.89 43.14 24.56
C LYS A 106 -53.73 44.09 24.96
N PRO A 107 -52.97 44.74 24.04
CA PRO A 107 -53.09 44.79 22.56
C PRO A 107 -51.77 44.37 21.85
N GLU A 108 -51.37 44.70 20.60
CA GLU A 108 -51.82 45.50 19.41
C GLU A 108 -51.16 44.83 18.14
N ALA A 109 -51.08 45.26 16.87
CA ALA A 109 -51.42 46.49 16.09
C ALA A 109 -51.54 46.20 14.57
N ALA A 110 -51.90 47.25 13.81
CA ALA A 110 -51.60 47.47 12.37
C ALA A 110 -51.94 46.34 11.36
N GLY A 111 -53.19 46.33 10.89
CA GLY A 111 -53.63 45.48 9.77
C GLY A 111 -53.30 46.03 8.37
N ARG A 112 -53.59 45.21 7.35
CA ARG A 112 -53.77 45.63 5.94
C ARG A 112 -55.27 45.76 5.66
N GLU A 113 -55.62 46.53 4.64
CA GLU A 113 -56.94 46.48 4.00
C GLU A 113 -56.93 45.45 2.85
N GLU A 114 -58.08 44.83 2.59
CA GLU A 114 -58.37 43.93 1.47
C GLU A 114 -59.24 44.65 0.42
N VAL A 115 -59.47 44.03 -0.75
CA VAL A 115 -60.81 43.82 -1.34
C VAL A 115 -60.72 42.95 -2.61
N ASP A 116 -61.37 41.80 -2.52
CA ASP A 116 -62.11 40.96 -3.48
C ASP A 116 -61.71 40.70 -4.96
N GLU A 117 -61.79 39.39 -5.26
CA GLU A 117 -62.42 38.70 -6.40
C GLU A 117 -62.49 39.29 -7.83
N ALA A 118 -62.02 38.50 -8.81
CA ALA A 118 -62.82 38.10 -9.97
C ALA A 118 -62.28 36.81 -10.64
N THR A 119 -63.16 36.08 -11.33
CA THR A 119 -62.98 34.69 -11.81
C THR A 119 -62.78 34.55 -13.35
N VAL A 120 -62.31 33.35 -13.78
CA VAL A 120 -62.78 32.58 -14.97
C VAL A 120 -62.17 32.79 -16.40
N VAL A 121 -61.44 31.74 -16.85
CA VAL A 121 -61.58 30.95 -18.13
C VAL A 121 -60.76 31.23 -19.43
N ALA A 122 -60.47 30.09 -20.12
CA ALA A 122 -60.22 29.81 -21.56
C ALA A 122 -58.77 29.63 -22.11
N GLY A 123 -58.63 28.66 -23.04
CA GLY A 123 -57.41 28.32 -23.83
C GLY A 123 -56.59 27.16 -23.24
N ASP A 124 -56.92 25.87 -23.38
CA ASP A 124 -57.57 25.05 -24.44
C ASP A 124 -56.65 24.59 -25.60
N ALA A 125 -56.65 23.26 -25.85
CA ALA A 125 -56.25 22.52 -27.06
C ALA A 125 -54.78 22.59 -27.59
N MET A 126 -54.20 21.58 -28.27
CA MET A 126 -54.56 20.15 -28.50
C MET A 126 -53.33 19.35 -29.03
N MET A 127 -53.47 18.01 -29.09
CA MET A 127 -52.81 16.99 -29.97
C MET A 127 -51.33 17.19 -30.45
N ALA A 128 -50.38 16.26 -30.27
CA ALA A 128 -50.32 14.80 -30.46
C ALA A 128 -50.22 14.28 -31.91
N SER A 129 -49.24 13.40 -32.16
CA SER A 129 -49.32 12.28 -33.12
C SER A 129 -48.14 11.31 -32.95
N SER A 130 -48.36 10.01 -33.17
CA SER A 130 -47.39 8.91 -33.08
C SER A 130 -47.07 8.30 -34.45
N SER A 131 -45.96 7.56 -34.57
CA SER A 131 -45.73 6.58 -35.65
C SER A 131 -44.58 5.61 -35.33
N ASP A 132 -44.88 4.58 -34.52
CA ASP A 132 -44.81 3.15 -34.86
C ASP A 132 -43.81 2.58 -35.90
N VAL A 133 -43.32 1.37 -35.53
CA VAL A 133 -43.10 0.14 -36.34
C VAL A 133 -41.67 -0.36 -36.64
N ASP A 134 -41.46 -1.61 -36.18
CA ASP A 134 -40.53 -2.71 -36.51
C ASP A 134 -39.03 -2.49 -36.79
N ASN A 135 -38.04 -3.33 -36.44
CA ASN A 135 -37.80 -4.56 -35.64
C ASN A 135 -36.54 -5.21 -36.29
N GLU A 136 -35.75 -5.97 -35.53
CA GLU A 136 -34.59 -6.81 -35.94
C GLU A 136 -33.48 -6.22 -36.86
N GLU A 137 -32.28 -6.03 -36.28
CA GLU A 137 -31.07 -6.71 -36.80
C GLU A 137 -30.07 -7.00 -35.65
N VAL A 138 -29.18 -7.98 -35.83
CA VAL A 138 -28.29 -8.51 -34.77
C VAL A 138 -26.83 -8.13 -35.04
N GLU A 139 -26.31 -7.12 -34.35
CA GLU A 139 -24.88 -6.79 -34.37
C GLU A 139 -24.17 -7.15 -33.05
N ARG A 140 -23.08 -7.91 -33.18
CA ARG A 140 -22.11 -8.13 -32.10
C ARG A 140 -21.18 -6.92 -32.01
N THR A 141 -21.28 -6.12 -30.96
CA THR A 141 -20.31 -5.05 -30.70
C THR A 141 -18.92 -5.61 -30.38
N GLN A 142 -18.05 -5.60 -31.39
CA GLN A 142 -16.60 -5.76 -31.21
C GLN A 142 -16.05 -4.63 -30.32
N PRO A 143 -14.90 -4.84 -29.63
CA PRO A 143 -14.28 -3.81 -28.81
C PRO A 143 -13.89 -2.59 -29.68
N CYS A 144 -14.44 -1.43 -29.34
CA CYS A 144 -14.26 -0.22 -30.15
C CYS A 144 -12.85 0.34 -30.02
N VAL A 145 -12.09 0.36 -31.12
CA VAL A 145 -10.73 0.90 -31.18
C VAL A 145 -10.77 2.42 -31.18
N SER A 146 -10.31 3.06 -30.11
CA SER A 146 -10.17 4.52 -30.00
C SER A 146 -8.86 4.99 -30.63
N THR A 147 -8.91 5.56 -31.83
CA THR A 147 -7.80 6.26 -32.51
C THR A 147 -7.49 7.63 -31.83
N PRO A 148 -6.33 8.26 -32.11
CA PRO A 148 -5.39 8.58 -31.05
C PRO A 148 -5.64 9.93 -30.35
N GLY A 149 -6.20 9.88 -29.15
CA GLY A 149 -6.37 11.01 -28.24
C GLY A 149 -5.11 11.40 -27.46
N GLY A 150 -3.96 11.53 -28.14
CA GLY A 150 -2.73 12.13 -27.60
C GLY A 150 -2.18 11.49 -26.32
N GLU A 151 -1.55 10.31 -26.43
CA GLU A 151 -0.68 9.78 -25.37
C GLU A 151 0.53 10.71 -25.15
N THR A 152 0.40 11.68 -24.25
CA THR A 152 1.55 12.41 -23.71
C THR A 152 2.28 11.51 -22.71
N ALA A 153 3.04 10.56 -23.27
CA ALA A 153 4.21 9.99 -22.63
C ALA A 153 4.99 11.10 -21.88
N PRO A 154 5.39 10.91 -20.61
CA PRO A 154 6.24 11.87 -19.92
C PRO A 154 7.47 12.24 -20.77
N PRO A 155 7.94 13.49 -20.75
CA PRO A 155 8.96 14.01 -21.67
C PRO A 155 10.38 13.42 -21.47
N TRP A 156 10.49 12.31 -20.73
CA TRP A 156 11.70 11.53 -20.46
C TRP A 156 11.62 10.07 -20.96
N GLU A 157 10.48 9.62 -21.51
CA GLU A 157 10.35 8.25 -22.05
C GLU A 157 11.04 8.04 -23.41
N THR A 158 11.37 9.12 -24.15
CA THR A 158 12.08 9.02 -25.43
C THR A 158 13.56 8.64 -25.25
N ALA A 159 13.87 7.36 -25.34
CA ALA A 159 15.24 6.84 -25.34
C ALA A 159 15.45 5.81 -26.47
N ILE A 160 16.68 5.74 -26.99
CA ILE A 160 17.10 4.69 -27.93
C ILE A 160 17.30 3.40 -27.12
N VAL A 161 16.56 2.35 -27.46
CA VAL A 161 16.60 1.07 -26.73
C VAL A 161 17.65 0.15 -27.36
N ASN A 162 18.79 -0.01 -26.70
CA ASN A 162 19.70 -1.14 -26.93
C ASN A 162 19.11 -2.38 -26.23
N THR A 163 19.37 -3.58 -26.75
CA THR A 163 18.98 -4.82 -26.05
C THR A 163 19.87 -5.08 -24.82
N PRO A 164 19.38 -5.81 -23.80
CA PRO A 164 20.19 -6.23 -22.65
C PRO A 164 21.47 -6.95 -23.09
N GLN A 165 21.39 -7.76 -24.15
CA GLN A 165 22.50 -8.53 -24.71
C GLN A 165 23.61 -7.63 -25.30
N GLU A 166 23.24 -6.52 -25.95
CA GLU A 166 24.19 -5.54 -26.49
C GLU A 166 24.85 -4.66 -25.41
N LEU A 167 24.15 -4.45 -24.28
CA LEU A 167 24.72 -3.77 -23.10
C LEU A 167 25.70 -4.69 -22.37
N LEU A 168 25.30 -5.94 -22.10
CA LEU A 168 26.14 -6.96 -21.46
C LEU A 168 27.43 -7.24 -22.24
N ALA A 169 27.37 -7.22 -23.58
CA ALA A 169 28.54 -7.38 -24.46
C ALA A 169 29.63 -6.29 -24.28
N ARG A 170 29.39 -5.25 -23.49
CA ARG A 170 30.34 -4.17 -23.18
C ARG A 170 31.02 -4.31 -21.79
N ASN A 171 30.89 -5.46 -21.13
CA ASN A 171 31.46 -5.76 -19.81
C ASN A 171 30.99 -4.80 -18.69
N GLN A 172 29.69 -4.58 -18.56
CA GLN A 172 29.07 -3.76 -17.51
C GLN A 172 28.04 -4.59 -16.74
N ARG A 173 28.40 -4.99 -15.52
CA ARG A 173 27.80 -6.14 -14.82
C ARG A 173 26.44 -5.86 -14.16
N VAL A 174 25.63 -6.92 -14.08
CA VAL A 174 24.93 -7.36 -12.86
C VAL A 174 25.26 -8.86 -12.75
N SER A 175 26.41 -9.15 -12.12
CA SER A 175 27.11 -10.45 -12.07
C SER A 175 27.11 -11.34 -13.34
N ASP A 176 27.23 -10.72 -14.53
CA ASP A 176 27.49 -11.33 -15.86
C ASP A 176 26.74 -12.64 -16.17
N CYS A 177 25.53 -12.51 -16.71
CA CYS A 177 24.57 -13.59 -17.06
C CYS A 177 23.92 -14.31 -15.87
N LEU A 178 24.51 -14.29 -14.67
CA LEU A 178 24.14 -15.18 -13.56
C LEU A 178 24.17 -16.68 -13.95
N GLY A 179 25.14 -17.05 -14.80
CA GLY A 179 25.49 -18.44 -15.15
C GLY A 179 25.11 -18.88 -16.56
N LYS A 180 26.11 -19.23 -17.39
CA LYS A 180 25.90 -19.71 -18.76
C LYS A 180 25.20 -21.08 -18.82
N LEU A 181 24.26 -21.23 -19.74
CA LEU A 181 23.77 -22.53 -20.20
C LEU A 181 24.89 -23.31 -20.93
N SER A 182 25.28 -24.44 -20.33
CA SER A 182 25.93 -25.62 -20.91
C SER A 182 27.18 -25.49 -21.82
N VAL A 183 28.35 -25.79 -21.21
CA VAL A 183 29.47 -26.63 -21.73
C VAL A 183 30.28 -26.13 -22.96
N MET A 184 31.54 -26.59 -23.05
CA MET A 184 32.57 -26.36 -24.09
C MET A 184 33.21 -24.95 -24.10
N GLU A 185 34.54 -24.81 -24.24
CA GLU A 185 35.64 -25.78 -24.13
C GLU A 185 36.95 -25.05 -23.75
N ASP A 186 38.01 -25.79 -23.40
CA ASP A 186 39.30 -25.20 -23.01
C ASP A 186 39.99 -24.43 -24.15
N GLN A 187 40.55 -23.26 -23.82
CA GLN A 187 41.88 -22.91 -24.33
C GLN A 187 42.62 -21.86 -23.49
N THR A 188 43.84 -22.21 -23.11
CA THR A 188 44.79 -21.37 -22.38
C THR A 188 45.48 -20.35 -23.31
N ALA A 189 45.58 -19.10 -22.88
CA ALA A 189 46.52 -18.13 -23.42
C ALA A 189 47.23 -17.36 -22.29
N VAL A 190 48.54 -17.53 -22.16
CA VAL A 190 49.39 -16.79 -21.22
C VAL A 190 49.91 -15.54 -21.91
N LEU A 191 49.70 -14.36 -21.30
CA LEU A 191 50.52 -13.17 -21.56
C LEU A 191 50.93 -12.51 -20.24
N GLN A 192 52.03 -11.76 -20.29
CA GLN A 192 52.84 -11.37 -19.14
C GLN A 192 52.72 -9.87 -18.80
N VAL A 193 53.26 -9.52 -17.65
CA VAL A 193 53.34 -8.16 -17.08
C VAL A 193 54.18 -7.22 -17.96
N GLU A 194 53.74 -5.98 -18.13
CA GLU A 194 54.63 -4.82 -18.27
C GLU A 194 54.31 -3.76 -17.20
N ASN A 195 55.35 -3.07 -16.72
CA ASN A 195 55.24 -2.02 -15.70
C ASN A 195 55.18 -0.64 -16.37
N GLY A 196 54.28 0.25 -15.93
CA GLY A 196 54.00 1.53 -16.60
C GLY A 196 53.87 2.74 -15.67
N VAL A 197 55.00 3.23 -15.17
CA VAL A 197 55.33 4.64 -14.82
C VAL A 197 54.36 5.46 -13.93
N ASP A 198 54.90 5.91 -12.79
CA ASP A 198 54.33 6.92 -11.89
C ASP A 198 54.33 8.34 -12.50
N HIS A 199 53.18 9.02 -12.44
CA HIS A 199 52.98 10.41 -12.88
C HIS A 199 52.16 11.19 -11.85
N GLY A 200 52.80 11.58 -10.75
CA GLY A 200 52.23 12.46 -9.73
C GLY A 200 51.80 13.83 -10.28
N ILE A 201 50.54 14.19 -10.03
CA ILE A 201 49.99 15.54 -10.26
C ILE A 201 50.33 16.41 -9.03
N PRO A 202 50.76 17.69 -9.20
CA PRO A 202 51.15 18.52 -8.07
C PRO A 202 50.02 18.77 -7.07
N ALA A 203 50.32 18.65 -5.78
CA ALA A 203 49.40 19.02 -4.72
C ALA A 203 49.18 20.55 -4.72
N ALA A 204 47.98 20.98 -5.11
CA ALA A 204 47.51 22.33 -4.82
C ALA A 204 47.27 22.45 -3.31
N GLU A 205 47.74 23.54 -2.70
CA GLU A 205 47.62 23.75 -1.26
C GLU A 205 46.15 23.93 -0.86
N VAL A 206 45.59 22.94 -0.17
CA VAL A 206 44.24 23.04 0.40
C VAL A 206 44.30 23.96 1.60
N GLU A 207 43.68 25.14 1.49
CA GLU A 207 43.53 26.07 2.62
C GLU A 207 42.79 25.37 3.77
N ASN A 208 43.38 25.41 4.97
CA ASN A 208 42.85 24.76 6.17
C ASN A 208 41.64 25.53 6.73
N GLU A 209 40.50 25.49 6.05
CA GLU A 209 39.21 25.77 6.68
C GLU A 209 39.00 24.81 7.86
N THR A 210 38.81 25.36 9.06
CA THR A 210 38.57 24.55 10.25
C THR A 210 37.22 23.84 10.15
N PRO A 211 37.14 22.53 10.47
CA PRO A 211 35.89 21.78 10.34
C PRO A 211 34.85 22.34 11.31
N LYS A 212 33.71 22.77 10.77
CA LYS A 212 32.58 23.24 11.58
C LYS A 212 31.93 22.05 12.28
N HIS A 213 32.25 21.87 13.56
CA HIS A 213 31.66 20.84 14.42
C HIS A 213 30.13 20.78 14.25
N VAL A 214 29.61 19.64 13.80
CA VAL A 214 28.16 19.45 13.66
C VAL A 214 27.56 19.17 15.03
N ASP A 215 26.62 20.00 15.44
CA ASP A 215 25.89 19.84 16.70
C ASP A 215 24.70 18.89 16.50
N HIS A 216 24.99 17.58 16.52
CA HIS A 216 24.00 16.53 16.26
C HIS A 216 22.75 16.59 17.15
N PRO A 217 22.81 16.99 18.44
CA PRO A 217 21.63 17.28 19.25
C PRO A 217 20.70 18.35 18.66
N THR A 218 21.19 19.56 18.35
CA THR A 218 20.33 20.68 17.90
C THR A 218 19.94 20.58 16.41
N LEU A 219 20.60 19.73 15.63
CA LEU A 219 20.33 19.45 14.22
C LEU A 219 18.86 19.07 13.92
N TYR A 220 18.17 18.50 14.90
CA TYR A 220 16.78 18.03 14.79
C TYR A 220 15.73 19.01 15.35
N GLU A 221 16.15 20.12 15.95
CA GLU A 221 15.23 21.14 16.46
C GLU A 221 14.52 21.91 15.35
N GLN A 222 13.39 22.54 15.69
CA GLN A 222 12.61 23.45 14.81
C GLN A 222 12.04 22.76 13.55
N TRP A 223 11.90 21.44 13.58
CA TRP A 223 11.25 20.69 12.49
C TRP A 223 9.74 21.01 12.41
N PRO A 224 9.15 21.00 11.20
CA PRO A 224 7.70 21.06 11.01
C PRO A 224 6.96 19.99 11.83
N PRO A 225 5.81 20.29 12.45
CA PRO A 225 5.07 19.33 13.28
C PRO A 225 4.75 18.01 12.58
N GLN A 226 4.46 18.03 11.27
CA GLN A 226 4.17 16.83 10.49
C GLN A 226 5.37 15.89 10.32
N LEU A 227 6.60 16.37 10.53
CA LEU A 227 7.81 15.54 10.60
C LEU A 227 8.11 15.15 12.04
N GLU A 228 7.95 16.07 13.00
CA GLU A 228 8.11 15.81 14.44
C GLU A 228 7.22 14.65 14.91
N GLU A 229 5.92 14.66 14.52
CA GLU A 229 4.93 13.59 14.80
C GLU A 229 5.27 12.22 14.17
N ARG A 230 6.24 12.16 13.25
CA ARG A 230 6.63 10.96 12.49
C ARG A 230 8.08 10.53 12.72
N ARG A 231 8.87 11.29 13.49
CA ARG A 231 10.31 11.08 13.69
C ARG A 231 10.56 10.14 14.88
N LYS A 232 11.22 9.01 14.62
CA LYS A 232 11.93 8.25 15.66
C LYS A 232 13.43 8.42 15.52
N MET A 233 14.06 9.02 16.54
CA MET A 233 15.50 8.97 16.73
C MET A 233 15.91 7.58 17.21
N TRP A 234 17.00 7.04 16.66
CA TRP A 234 17.59 5.78 17.09
C TRP A 234 19.00 5.98 17.66
N PHE A 235 19.81 6.86 17.06
CA PHE A 235 21.17 7.12 17.52
C PHE A 235 21.59 8.58 17.28
N VAL A 236 22.36 9.12 18.22
CA VAL A 236 23.02 10.44 18.14
C VAL A 236 24.45 10.26 18.70
N PRO A 237 25.51 10.62 17.96
CA PRO A 237 26.89 10.43 18.42
C PRO A 237 27.26 11.44 19.52
N GLN A 238 28.11 11.01 20.47
CA GLN A 238 28.59 11.90 21.55
C GLN A 238 29.70 12.85 21.09
N ASN A 239 30.46 12.50 20.04
CA ASN A 239 31.55 13.30 19.49
C ASN A 239 31.40 13.40 17.96
N SER A 240 31.38 14.61 17.38
CA SER A 240 31.27 14.78 15.91
C SER A 240 32.60 14.62 15.15
N SER A 241 33.71 14.35 15.85
CA SER A 241 35.08 14.52 15.35
C SER A 241 35.63 13.25 14.67
N ARG A 242 35.07 12.90 13.51
CA ARG A 242 35.64 11.89 12.59
C ARG A 242 37.09 12.23 12.27
N LYS A 243 38.01 11.28 12.46
CA LYS A 243 39.44 11.47 12.16
C LYS A 243 39.66 11.44 10.65
N SER A 244 39.80 12.63 10.04
CA SER A 244 40.05 12.91 8.62
C SER A 244 39.08 12.20 7.64
N SER A 245 38.10 12.95 7.13
CA SER A 245 37.28 12.51 5.99
C SER A 245 38.13 12.35 4.72
N VAL A 246 37.89 11.27 3.97
CA VAL A 246 38.51 10.97 2.68
C VAL A 246 37.92 11.84 1.57
N ILE A 247 36.61 12.06 1.59
CA ILE A 247 35.91 12.89 0.58
C ILE A 247 36.10 14.39 0.87
N GLY A 248 36.36 14.74 2.14
CA GLY A 248 36.51 16.10 2.63
C GLY A 248 35.21 16.65 3.22
N PHE A 249 35.32 17.44 4.29
CA PHE A 249 34.17 17.86 5.11
C PHE A 249 33.02 18.52 4.31
N LYS A 250 33.35 19.31 3.28
CA LYS A 250 32.38 19.97 2.39
C LYS A 250 31.54 19.01 1.53
N HIS A 251 31.92 17.73 1.44
CA HIS A 251 31.31 16.74 0.56
C HIS A 251 30.64 15.57 1.31
N GLN A 252 30.72 15.57 2.65
CA GLN A 252 30.04 14.59 3.51
C GLN A 252 28.51 14.72 3.36
N PRO A 253 27.79 13.66 2.94
CA PRO A 253 26.39 13.75 2.57
C PRO A 253 25.41 13.64 3.74
N ILE A 254 24.14 13.92 3.45
CA ILE A 254 23.01 13.24 4.10
C ILE A 254 22.71 12.00 3.28
N VAL A 255 22.64 10.84 3.92
CA VAL A 255 22.20 9.59 3.28
C VAL A 255 20.73 9.36 3.63
N TYR A 256 19.87 9.29 2.62
CA TYR A 256 18.54 8.72 2.75
C TYR A 256 18.57 7.25 2.31
N TRP A 257 18.52 6.35 3.29
CA TRP A 257 18.32 4.92 3.07
C TRP A 257 16.83 4.66 2.82
N MET A 258 16.45 4.68 1.54
CA MET A 258 15.10 4.35 1.08
C MET A 258 14.89 2.84 1.13
N HIS A 259 13.73 2.41 1.62
CA HIS A 259 13.38 0.99 1.70
C HIS A 259 11.98 0.74 1.12
N ASN A 260 10.91 1.10 1.85
CA ASN A 260 9.53 0.86 1.43
C ASN A 260 8.81 2.11 0.89
N THR A 261 9.44 3.28 0.91
CA THR A 261 8.84 4.53 0.42
C THR A 261 9.28 4.87 -1.00
N LEU A 262 8.82 4.08 -1.98
CA LEU A 262 9.22 4.16 -3.38
C LEU A 262 8.67 5.39 -4.14
N ARG A 263 8.75 6.60 -3.58
CA ARG A 263 8.14 7.82 -4.16
C ARG A 263 8.87 9.11 -3.76
N VAL A 264 8.72 10.14 -4.58
CA VAL A 264 9.34 11.46 -4.43
C VAL A 264 8.30 12.57 -4.35
N MET A 265 7.23 12.53 -5.17
CA MET A 265 6.35 13.70 -5.35
C MET A 265 5.38 13.91 -4.19
N GLN A 266 5.06 12.88 -3.41
CA GLN A 266 4.15 13.02 -2.27
C GLN A 266 4.40 12.05 -1.10
N GLY A 267 4.23 12.56 0.12
CA GLY A 267 4.10 11.73 1.32
C GLY A 267 5.37 11.01 1.77
N ASN A 268 6.54 11.29 1.18
CA ASN A 268 7.80 10.71 1.64
C ASN A 268 8.43 11.62 2.71
N PHE A 269 8.12 11.31 3.98
CA PHE A 269 8.62 12.07 5.13
C PHE A 269 10.11 11.76 5.43
N GLY A 270 10.62 10.60 4.98
CA GLY A 270 12.04 10.25 5.02
C GLY A 270 12.88 11.12 4.09
N LEU A 271 12.49 11.19 2.82
CA LEU A 271 13.11 12.06 1.83
C LEU A 271 12.99 13.55 2.22
N GLU A 272 11.82 13.99 2.71
CA GLU A 272 11.64 15.37 3.18
C GLU A 272 12.60 15.72 4.32
N ALA A 273 12.72 14.87 5.34
CA ALA A 273 13.66 15.07 6.44
C ALA A 273 15.11 15.12 5.93
N ALA A 274 15.48 14.26 4.98
CA ALA A 274 16.81 14.27 4.36
C ALA A 274 17.08 15.54 3.54
N ILE A 275 16.08 16.07 2.82
CA ILE A 275 16.17 17.35 2.09
C ILE A 275 16.33 18.53 3.07
N LEU A 276 15.59 18.56 4.17
CA LEU A 276 15.70 19.62 5.17
C LEU A 276 17.06 19.59 5.88
N LEU A 277 17.58 18.41 6.22
CA LEU A 277 18.93 18.24 6.78
C LEU A 277 20.02 18.66 5.78
N SER A 278 19.89 18.26 4.51
CA SER A 278 20.80 18.64 3.41
C SER A 278 20.86 20.16 3.27
N ARG A 279 19.71 20.84 3.26
CA ARG A 279 19.64 22.31 3.24
C ARG A 279 20.21 22.96 4.51
N ARG A 280 19.93 22.42 5.70
CA ARG A 280 20.38 22.98 6.98
C ARG A 280 21.90 22.90 7.16
N LEU A 281 22.55 21.85 6.65
CA LEU A 281 24.01 21.68 6.70
C LEU A 281 24.73 22.14 5.42
N ALA A 282 24.01 22.57 4.39
CA ALA A 282 24.52 22.79 3.02
C ALA A 282 25.29 21.58 2.46
N ALA A 283 24.85 20.37 2.83
CA ALA A 283 25.47 19.10 2.51
C ALA A 283 24.78 18.40 1.32
N PRO A 284 25.51 17.66 0.46
CA PRO A 284 24.91 16.92 -0.65
C PRO A 284 23.94 15.83 -0.15
N LEU A 285 22.86 15.60 -0.90
CA LEU A 285 21.94 14.49 -0.66
C LEU A 285 22.36 13.27 -1.49
N VAL A 286 22.44 12.11 -0.84
CA VAL A 286 22.64 10.80 -1.46
C VAL A 286 21.47 9.91 -1.06
N VAL A 287 20.91 9.16 -1.99
CA VAL A 287 19.87 8.17 -1.74
C VAL A 287 20.46 6.77 -1.98
N VAL A 288 20.21 5.86 -1.05
CA VAL A 288 20.67 4.46 -1.12
C VAL A 288 19.45 3.56 -0.97
N SER A 289 19.32 2.54 -1.80
CA SER A 289 18.26 1.54 -1.68
C SER A 289 18.81 0.12 -1.81
N LEU A 290 18.35 -0.77 -0.96
CA LEU A 290 18.74 -2.19 -0.95
C LEU A 290 17.68 -2.97 -1.75
N VAL A 291 18.11 -3.54 -2.87
CA VAL A 291 17.24 -4.02 -3.95
C VAL A 291 17.46 -5.52 -4.17
N PRO A 292 16.43 -6.39 -4.10
CA PRO A 292 16.60 -7.81 -4.35
C PRO A 292 17.02 -8.13 -5.80
N SER A 293 17.96 -9.05 -5.94
CA SER A 293 18.50 -9.62 -7.20
C SER A 293 17.45 -9.97 -8.25
N SER A 294 16.26 -10.43 -7.81
CA SER A 294 15.09 -10.65 -8.68
C SER A 294 14.65 -9.43 -9.52
N ILE A 295 15.20 -8.22 -9.29
CA ILE A 295 14.98 -7.05 -10.14
C ILE A 295 15.43 -7.23 -11.60
N ILE A 296 16.28 -8.21 -11.94
CA ILE A 296 16.62 -8.54 -13.35
C ILE A 296 16.05 -9.86 -13.87
N TYR A 297 15.22 -10.57 -13.10
CA TYR A 297 14.64 -11.86 -13.49
C TYR A 297 13.16 -11.78 -13.89
N PRO A 298 12.60 -12.72 -14.68
CA PRO A 298 11.15 -12.77 -14.91
C PRO A 298 10.34 -12.81 -13.60
N VAL A 299 9.12 -12.27 -13.62
CA VAL A 299 8.29 -12.02 -12.40
C VAL A 299 8.08 -13.25 -11.52
N CYS A 300 8.05 -14.45 -12.10
CA CYS A 300 7.95 -15.72 -11.37
C CYS A 300 9.14 -16.05 -10.45
N HIS A 301 10.26 -15.32 -10.56
CA HIS A 301 11.42 -15.44 -9.67
C HIS A 301 11.38 -14.44 -8.48
N SER A 302 10.41 -13.53 -8.46
CA SER A 302 10.30 -12.51 -7.42
C SER A 302 9.67 -13.07 -6.15
N THR A 303 10.41 -12.98 -5.04
CA THR A 303 10.05 -13.56 -3.73
C THR A 303 8.79 -12.97 -3.08
N THR A 304 8.30 -11.81 -3.54
CA THR A 304 7.04 -11.21 -3.09
C THR A 304 6.39 -10.42 -4.24
N ALA A 305 5.10 -10.12 -4.08
CA ALA A 305 4.37 -9.22 -4.98
C ALA A 305 4.91 -7.78 -5.01
N ASN A 306 5.66 -7.32 -3.98
CA ASN A 306 6.33 -6.02 -4.05
C ASN A 306 7.61 -6.13 -4.92
N ASP A 307 8.41 -7.19 -4.71
CA ASP A 307 9.61 -7.46 -5.51
C ASP A 307 9.25 -7.57 -7.01
N ALA A 308 8.15 -8.27 -7.33
CA ALA A 308 7.61 -8.53 -8.67
C ALA A 308 7.40 -7.30 -9.55
N TYR A 309 6.92 -6.19 -8.98
CA TYR A 309 6.57 -4.97 -9.72
C TYR A 309 7.52 -3.79 -9.40
N SER A 310 8.58 -4.05 -8.60
CA SER A 310 9.55 -3.05 -8.15
C SER A 310 10.28 -2.32 -9.28
N ARG A 311 10.55 -3.00 -10.42
CA ARG A 311 11.35 -2.47 -11.54
C ARG A 311 10.86 -1.12 -12.06
N PHE A 312 9.56 -1.02 -12.36
CA PHE A 312 9.01 0.19 -12.99
C PHE A 312 9.10 1.39 -12.04
N SER A 313 8.77 1.19 -10.76
CA SER A 313 8.92 2.22 -9.72
C SER A 313 10.38 2.60 -9.47
N LEU A 314 11.32 1.65 -9.43
CA LEU A 314 12.74 1.94 -9.15
C LEU A 314 13.44 2.63 -10.33
N VAL A 315 13.07 2.29 -11.58
CA VAL A 315 13.56 3.00 -12.77
C VAL A 315 12.96 4.42 -12.86
N GLU A 316 11.67 4.61 -12.55
CA GLU A 316 11.08 5.95 -12.43
C GLU A 316 11.81 6.79 -11.38
N LEU A 317 12.06 6.24 -10.19
CA LEU A 317 12.80 6.92 -9.11
C LEU A 317 14.22 7.29 -9.51
N TYR A 318 14.97 6.36 -10.14
CA TYR A 318 16.30 6.64 -10.66
C TYR A 318 16.29 7.82 -11.64
N GLN A 319 15.33 7.85 -12.57
CA GLN A 319 15.17 8.95 -13.52
C GLN A 319 14.77 10.27 -12.84
N GLN A 320 13.90 10.24 -11.83
CA GLN A 320 13.51 11.42 -11.05
C GLN A 320 14.69 12.00 -10.24
N PHE A 321 15.50 11.16 -9.59
CA PHE A 321 16.69 11.59 -8.84
C PHE A 321 17.80 12.10 -9.76
N ALA A 322 18.09 11.39 -10.86
CA ALA A 322 19.07 11.80 -11.86
C ALA A 322 18.70 13.16 -12.49
N HIS A 323 17.43 13.39 -12.83
CA HIS A 323 16.96 14.68 -13.35
C HIS A 323 17.10 15.84 -12.36
N ALA A 324 17.15 15.56 -11.05
CA ALA A 324 17.41 16.55 -10.01
C ALA A 324 18.91 16.76 -9.71
N GLY A 325 19.78 15.85 -10.18
CA GLY A 325 21.21 15.81 -9.81
C GLY A 325 21.49 15.12 -8.47
N VAL A 326 20.52 14.36 -7.93
CA VAL A 326 20.66 13.58 -6.68
C VAL A 326 21.19 12.18 -7.03
N ALA A 327 22.22 11.73 -6.32
CA ALA A 327 22.78 10.40 -6.53
C ALA A 327 21.87 9.31 -5.93
N PHE A 328 21.57 8.26 -6.70
CA PHE A 328 20.74 7.13 -6.30
C PHE A 328 21.48 5.80 -6.51
N PHE A 329 22.01 5.24 -5.42
CA PHE A 329 22.71 3.96 -5.42
C PHE A 329 21.71 2.84 -5.13
N GLY A 330 21.39 2.04 -6.15
CA GLY A 330 20.72 0.75 -5.98
C GLY A 330 21.76 -0.32 -5.69
N ILE A 331 21.60 -1.09 -4.62
CA ILE A 331 22.60 -2.07 -4.18
C ILE A 331 21.92 -3.43 -4.03
N THR A 332 22.48 -4.46 -4.68
CA THR A 332 21.92 -5.81 -4.73
C THR A 332 22.96 -6.86 -4.34
N ALA A 333 22.54 -8.13 -4.20
CA ALA A 333 23.45 -9.23 -3.95
C ALA A 333 24.12 -9.69 -5.25
N GLN A 334 25.43 -9.94 -5.20
CA GLN A 334 26.19 -10.59 -6.26
C GLN A 334 25.89 -12.10 -6.25
N GLU A 335 25.35 -12.68 -7.32
CA GLU A 335 25.10 -14.13 -7.36
C GLU A 335 26.35 -14.91 -7.85
N ASP A 336 27.23 -15.21 -6.91
CA ASP A 336 28.37 -16.10 -7.16
C ASP A 336 27.91 -17.54 -7.46
N GLY A 337 27.94 -17.92 -8.75
CA GLY A 337 27.41 -19.18 -9.28
C GLY A 337 27.80 -20.44 -8.49
N ILE A 338 26.85 -20.92 -7.67
CA ILE A 338 26.87 -22.14 -6.83
C ILE A 338 28.25 -22.48 -6.25
N SER A 339 28.91 -21.50 -5.64
CA SER A 339 30.07 -21.73 -4.78
C SER A 339 29.64 -21.75 -3.32
N ALA A 340 29.11 -22.89 -2.87
CA ALA A 340 28.75 -23.17 -1.47
C ALA A 340 30.00 -23.31 -0.56
N SER A 341 30.85 -22.29 -0.55
CA SER A 341 32.01 -22.15 0.32
C SER A 341 31.57 -21.62 1.68
N SER A 342 30.86 -22.44 2.45
CA SER A 342 30.50 -22.21 3.86
C SER A 342 31.72 -22.30 4.80
N LYS A 343 32.82 -21.66 4.41
CA LYS A 343 34.00 -21.46 5.24
C LYS A 343 33.65 -20.44 6.31
N GLN A 344 33.37 -20.95 7.50
CA GLN A 344 33.37 -20.18 8.75
C GLN A 344 34.74 -19.51 8.91
N GLN A 345 34.89 -18.27 8.40
CA GLN A 345 36.08 -17.48 8.65
C GLN A 345 36.13 -17.10 10.12
N ALA A 346 37.33 -17.18 10.71
CA ALA A 346 37.51 -17.18 12.15
C ALA A 346 37.05 -15.86 12.80
N PHE A 347 36.56 -15.98 14.05
CA PHE A 347 35.99 -14.90 14.86
C PHE A 347 37.01 -13.78 15.18
N ALA A 348 37.20 -12.87 14.23
CA ALA A 348 37.33 -11.45 14.54
C ALA A 348 35.93 -10.84 14.70
N LEU A 349 35.78 -9.80 15.51
CA LEU A 349 34.53 -9.04 15.60
C LEU A 349 34.34 -8.23 14.31
N GLN A 350 33.62 -8.81 13.35
CA GLN A 350 33.19 -8.12 12.13
C GLN A 350 32.28 -6.93 12.50
N PRO A 351 32.39 -5.78 11.80
CA PRO A 351 31.45 -4.68 11.96
C PRO A 351 30.03 -5.13 11.58
N ASN A 352 29.00 -4.39 12.00
CA ASN A 352 27.66 -4.65 11.50
C ASN A 352 27.60 -4.37 9.99
N PRO A 353 27.08 -5.28 9.14
CA PRO A 353 27.08 -5.12 7.69
C PRO A 353 26.39 -3.85 7.17
N LEU A 354 25.31 -3.39 7.83
CA LEU A 354 24.63 -2.14 7.47
C LEU A 354 25.42 -0.91 7.92
N TYR A 355 26.10 -0.97 9.08
CA TYR A 355 27.05 0.07 9.48
C TYR A 355 28.19 0.21 8.48
N GLU A 356 28.80 -0.92 8.08
CA GLU A 356 29.90 -0.96 7.12
C GLU A 356 29.50 -0.31 5.78
N LEU A 357 28.30 -0.63 5.28
CA LEU A 357 27.79 -0.08 4.02
C LEU A 357 27.45 1.41 4.11
N LEU A 358 26.84 1.86 5.21
CA LEU A 358 26.40 3.25 5.37
C LEU A 358 27.55 4.20 5.73
N ASP A 359 28.56 3.74 6.48
CA ASP A 359 29.68 4.59 6.91
C ASP A 359 30.67 4.92 5.77
N VAL A 360 30.72 4.12 4.69
CA VAL A 360 31.53 4.41 3.48
C VAL A 360 31.21 5.77 2.88
N PHE A 361 29.94 6.19 2.92
CA PHE A 361 29.53 7.50 2.40
C PHE A 361 30.05 8.68 3.24
N GLU A 362 30.64 8.41 4.41
CA GLU A 362 31.03 9.38 5.44
C GLU A 362 29.91 10.38 5.81
N PRO A 363 28.67 9.92 6.06
CA PRO A 363 27.52 10.81 6.22
C PRO A 363 27.61 11.69 7.46
N HIS A 364 26.89 12.81 7.47
CA HIS A 364 26.56 13.55 8.70
C HIS A 364 25.42 12.88 9.47
N ALA A 365 24.44 12.36 8.74
CA ALA A 365 23.30 11.61 9.28
C ALA A 365 22.76 10.63 8.24
N VAL A 366 22.25 9.50 8.74
CA VAL A 366 21.45 8.53 7.98
C VAL A 366 19.98 8.73 8.36
N VAL A 367 19.17 9.07 7.37
CA VAL A 367 17.70 9.07 7.45
C VAL A 367 17.20 7.79 6.78
N THR A 368 16.20 7.12 7.35
CA THR A 368 15.56 5.96 6.71
C THR A 368 14.05 5.96 6.90
N ASP A 369 13.36 5.03 6.25
CA ASP A 369 11.93 4.78 6.46
C ASP A 369 11.70 4.06 7.80
N ALA A 370 10.52 4.21 8.40
CA ALA A 370 10.13 3.37 9.53
C ALA A 370 9.91 1.92 9.05
N MET A 371 10.61 0.97 9.67
CA MET A 371 10.52 -0.47 9.34
C MET A 371 9.38 -1.14 10.11
N PHE A 372 8.47 -1.81 9.38
CA PHE A 372 7.25 -2.44 9.91
C PHE A 372 7.30 -3.97 9.82
N ASP A 373 8.01 -4.52 8.84
CA ASP A 373 8.34 -5.93 8.75
C ASP A 373 9.37 -6.34 9.81
N SER A 374 9.30 -7.59 10.27
CA SER A 374 10.19 -8.09 11.33
C SER A 374 11.68 -8.06 10.92
N PRO A 375 12.09 -8.56 9.73
CA PRO A 375 13.51 -8.59 9.35
C PRO A 375 14.17 -7.21 9.33
N SER A 376 13.57 -6.23 8.66
CA SER A 376 14.18 -4.90 8.53
C SER A 376 14.14 -4.12 9.84
N ARG A 377 13.14 -4.38 10.69
CA ARG A 377 13.08 -3.83 12.06
C ARG A 377 14.11 -4.45 12.99
N ASN A 378 14.33 -5.77 12.92
CA ASN A 378 15.36 -6.46 13.69
C ASN A 378 16.75 -5.94 13.35
N ASP A 379 17.04 -5.77 12.06
CA ASP A 379 18.28 -5.19 11.58
C ASP A 379 18.47 -3.72 12.01
N LEU A 380 17.42 -2.90 11.98
CA LEU A 380 17.48 -1.53 12.49
C LEU A 380 17.76 -1.48 14.01
N VAL A 381 17.22 -2.43 14.78
CA VAL A 381 17.52 -2.59 16.22
C VAL A 381 18.97 -3.08 16.42
N ARG A 382 19.45 -4.05 15.64
CA ARG A 382 20.85 -4.53 15.68
C ARG A 382 21.85 -3.42 15.35
N LEU A 383 21.59 -2.66 14.28
CA LEU A 383 22.39 -1.50 13.89
C LEU A 383 22.40 -0.44 15.00
N THR A 384 21.26 -0.16 15.62
CA THR A 384 21.18 0.77 16.77
C THR A 384 22.03 0.28 17.94
N ARG A 385 21.87 -0.99 18.36
CA ARG A 385 22.68 -1.61 19.42
C ARG A 385 24.18 -1.58 19.10
N TYR A 386 24.56 -1.77 17.83
CA TYR A 386 25.95 -1.67 17.38
C TYR A 386 26.49 -0.23 17.49
N LEU A 387 25.73 0.77 17.05
CA LEU A 387 26.09 2.20 17.18
C LEU A 387 26.22 2.61 18.66
N GLU A 388 25.29 2.18 19.52
CA GLU A 388 25.31 2.41 20.96
C GLU A 388 26.57 1.83 21.64
N LEU A 389 26.99 0.62 21.24
CA LEU A 389 28.22 0.01 21.76
C LEU A 389 29.50 0.69 21.24
N ASN A 390 29.44 1.40 20.11
CA ASN A 390 30.58 2.04 19.43
C ASN A 390 30.49 3.58 19.42
N GLN A 391 29.81 4.18 20.41
CA GLN A 391 29.57 5.64 20.55
C GLN A 391 30.78 6.56 20.43
N SER A 392 32.00 6.06 20.66
CA SER A 392 33.26 6.80 20.54
C SER A 392 33.91 6.74 19.15
N SER A 393 33.38 5.90 18.25
CA SER A 393 33.89 5.68 16.89
C SER A 393 32.87 6.04 15.80
N CYS A 394 31.58 5.84 16.06
CA CYS A 394 30.51 6.20 15.13
C CYS A 394 30.31 7.72 15.09
N SER A 395 30.23 8.30 13.89
CA SER A 395 30.31 9.76 13.67
C SER A 395 29.05 10.41 13.08
N TRP A 396 27.97 9.64 12.93
CA TRP A 396 26.71 10.08 12.32
C TRP A 396 25.49 9.67 13.13
N SER A 397 24.41 10.43 13.00
CA SER A 397 23.12 10.15 13.66
C SER A 397 22.25 9.21 12.82
N LEU A 398 21.43 8.37 13.47
CA LEU A 398 20.44 7.51 12.82
C LEU A 398 19.01 7.92 13.21
N VAL A 399 18.18 8.19 12.21
CA VAL A 399 16.78 8.61 12.36
C VAL A 399 15.89 7.88 11.36
N SER A 400 14.71 7.43 11.79
CA SER A 400 13.69 6.87 10.89
C SER A 400 12.44 7.73 10.87
N MET A 401 11.86 7.90 9.68
CA MET A 401 10.63 8.66 9.47
C MET A 401 9.49 7.73 9.06
N ASP A 402 8.34 7.84 9.73
CA ASP A 402 7.15 7.12 9.29
C ASP A 402 6.56 7.75 8.03
N SER A 403 6.95 7.21 6.88
CA SER A 403 6.36 7.49 5.57
C SER A 403 5.19 6.56 5.22
N MET A 404 4.92 5.50 6.00
CA MET A 404 4.01 4.43 5.56
C MET A 404 2.60 4.57 6.14
N THR A 405 2.42 4.99 7.39
CA THR A 405 1.08 5.15 7.96
C THR A 405 0.34 6.38 7.42
N CYS A 406 -0.96 6.24 7.19
CA CYS A 406 -1.82 7.41 7.02
C CYS A 406 -1.74 8.36 8.23
N CYS A 407 -1.63 7.79 9.43
CA CYS A 407 -1.35 8.52 10.67
C CYS A 407 -0.49 7.67 11.63
N PRO A 408 0.59 8.21 12.24
CA PRO A 408 1.47 7.48 13.15
C PRO A 408 0.84 7.30 14.54
N ALA A 409 -0.40 6.81 14.62
CA ALA A 409 -1.17 6.72 15.87
C ALA A 409 -0.44 5.87 16.94
N TYR A 410 0.37 4.89 16.54
CA TYR A 410 1.21 4.09 17.43
C TYR A 410 2.38 4.89 18.05
N GLN A 411 2.77 6.03 17.47
CA GLN A 411 3.70 6.99 18.06
C GLN A 411 2.98 8.07 18.88
N LEU A 412 1.70 8.37 18.59
CA LEU A 412 0.97 9.50 19.19
C LEU A 412 0.02 9.13 20.34
N SER A 413 -0.52 7.91 20.39
CA SER A 413 -1.27 7.41 21.56
C SER A 413 -0.33 6.68 22.52
N MET A 414 -0.27 7.17 23.77
CA MET A 414 0.42 6.47 24.86
C MET A 414 -0.10 5.04 25.06
N LYS A 415 -1.39 4.78 24.82
CA LYS A 415 -1.95 3.43 24.96
C LYS A 415 -1.41 2.47 23.90
N LEU A 416 -1.23 2.96 22.68
CA LEU A 416 -0.61 2.19 21.62
C LEU A 416 0.91 2.05 21.83
N GLN A 417 1.61 3.08 22.32
CA GLN A 417 3.02 2.98 22.74
C GLN A 417 3.21 1.91 23.82
N ASN A 418 2.45 1.97 24.92
CA ASN A 418 2.56 1.01 26.03
C ASN A 418 2.23 -0.42 25.58
N SER A 419 1.33 -0.60 24.61
CA SER A 419 1.06 -1.94 24.05
C SER A 419 2.21 -2.51 23.20
N LEU A 420 3.18 -1.68 22.80
CA LEU A 420 4.42 -2.09 22.13
C LEU A 420 5.59 -2.29 23.12
N GLU A 421 5.34 -2.29 24.43
CA GLU A 421 6.30 -2.77 25.43
C GLU A 421 6.39 -4.31 25.41
N ARG A 422 7.47 -4.87 25.95
CA ARG A 422 7.65 -6.34 26.03
C ARG A 422 6.55 -6.95 26.92
N ASP A 423 6.06 -8.12 26.52
CA ASP A 423 4.99 -8.90 27.18
C ASP A 423 3.61 -8.22 27.26
N ALA A 424 3.45 -7.01 26.69
CA ALA A 424 2.16 -6.33 26.59
C ALA A 424 1.29 -6.94 25.47
N SER A 425 -0.01 -7.10 25.71
CA SER A 425 -0.95 -7.57 24.68
C SER A 425 -1.27 -6.49 23.65
N PHE A 426 -1.37 -6.86 22.37
CA PHE A 426 -1.85 -5.94 21.34
C PHE A 426 -3.29 -5.46 21.60
N VAL A 427 -3.58 -4.26 21.10
CA VAL A 427 -4.88 -3.59 21.20
C VAL A 427 -5.80 -4.09 20.10
N SER A 428 -7.08 -4.34 20.39
CA SER A 428 -8.08 -4.80 19.41
C SER A 428 -8.42 -3.74 18.35
N GLU A 429 -8.94 -4.12 17.19
CA GLU A 429 -9.26 -3.19 16.09
C GLU A 429 -10.22 -2.07 16.52
N GLU A 430 -11.25 -2.40 17.30
CA GLU A 430 -12.20 -1.41 17.86
C GLU A 430 -11.49 -0.39 18.75
N GLN A 431 -10.65 -0.87 19.67
CA GLN A 431 -9.92 0.01 20.58
C GLN A 431 -8.81 0.79 19.85
N PHE A 432 -8.16 0.21 18.84
CA PHE A 432 -7.26 0.94 17.95
C PHE A 432 -8.02 2.04 17.19
N GLY A 433 -9.22 1.75 16.69
CA GLY A 433 -10.09 2.74 16.04
C GLY A 433 -10.42 3.94 16.94
N ILE A 434 -10.66 3.69 18.23
CA ILE A 434 -10.85 4.74 19.25
C ILE A 434 -9.57 5.58 19.43
N GLU A 435 -8.40 4.95 19.54
CA GLU A 435 -7.12 5.66 19.68
C GLU A 435 -6.68 6.39 18.40
N TYR A 436 -7.09 5.90 17.22
CA TYR A 436 -6.75 6.45 15.90
C TYR A 436 -7.60 7.68 15.52
N ALA A 437 -8.88 7.69 15.90
CA ALA A 437 -9.84 8.74 15.50
C ALA A 437 -9.45 10.20 15.84
N PRO A 438 -8.80 10.52 16.98
CA PRO A 438 -8.33 11.88 17.28
C PRO A 438 -7.23 12.39 16.34
N PHE A 439 -6.43 11.48 15.78
CA PHE A 439 -5.30 11.81 14.92
C PHE A 439 -5.63 11.69 13.43
N ALA A 440 -6.65 10.91 13.06
CA ALA A 440 -7.19 10.75 11.71
C ALA A 440 -7.77 12.05 11.08
N GLN A 441 -7.89 13.12 11.86
CA GLN A 441 -8.33 14.43 11.37
C GLN A 441 -7.19 15.19 10.66
N SER A 442 -7.52 16.30 9.99
CA SER A 442 -6.70 16.88 8.90
C SER A 442 -5.40 17.61 9.30
N ARG A 443 -4.46 16.94 10.00
CA ARG A 443 -3.10 17.46 10.29
C ARG A 443 -2.20 17.58 9.04
N HIS A 444 -2.51 16.83 7.99
CA HIS A 444 -1.74 16.79 6.73
C HIS A 444 -2.34 17.64 5.59
N GLY A 445 -3.47 18.33 5.83
CA GLY A 445 -4.18 19.11 4.80
C GLY A 445 -3.38 20.30 4.24
N THR A 446 -2.42 20.83 5.00
CA THR A 446 -1.67 22.05 4.65
C THR A 446 -0.17 21.83 4.41
N TYR A 447 0.35 20.60 4.59
CA TYR A 447 1.79 20.37 4.44
C TYR A 447 2.21 20.29 2.96
N VAL A 448 3.15 21.16 2.59
CA VAL A 448 3.74 21.21 1.24
C VAL A 448 5.12 20.57 1.32
N PHE A 449 5.30 19.48 0.57
CA PHE A 449 6.59 18.81 0.46
C PHE A 449 7.57 19.67 -0.35
N SER A 450 8.83 19.61 0.05
CA SER A 450 9.95 20.20 -0.65
C SER A 450 10.13 19.58 -2.03
N PRO A 451 10.38 20.37 -3.09
CA PRO A 451 10.94 19.81 -4.31
C PRO A 451 12.35 19.26 -4.02
N LEU A 452 12.77 18.24 -4.80
CA LEU A 452 14.15 17.77 -4.78
C LEU A 452 15.14 18.94 -4.94
N PRO A 453 16.34 18.88 -4.31
CA PRO A 453 17.43 19.79 -4.64
C PRO A 453 17.68 19.78 -6.15
N ARG A 454 17.90 20.94 -6.76
CA ARG A 454 18.28 21.05 -8.17
C ARG A 454 19.76 21.40 -8.25
N GLY A 455 20.57 20.47 -8.75
CA GLY A 455 22.00 20.69 -8.99
C GLY A 455 22.45 20.01 -10.28
N ALA A 456 23.65 20.34 -10.73
CA ALA A 456 24.37 19.46 -11.66
C ALA A 456 24.86 18.23 -10.87
N GLN A 457 24.72 17.04 -11.43
CA GLN A 457 25.28 15.83 -10.81
C GLN A 457 26.81 15.90 -10.87
N ASP A 458 27.47 15.80 -9.72
CA ASP A 458 28.93 15.68 -9.65
C ASP A 458 29.33 14.22 -9.96
N THR A 459 29.56 13.94 -11.25
CA THR A 459 29.88 12.59 -11.73
C THR A 459 31.18 12.06 -11.08
N ALA A 460 32.24 12.86 -11.07
CA ALA A 460 33.55 12.45 -10.52
C ALA A 460 33.46 12.12 -9.02
N LEU A 461 32.65 12.87 -8.26
CA LEU A 461 32.46 12.60 -6.84
C LEU A 461 31.56 11.37 -6.59
N ASN A 462 30.67 11.03 -7.51
CA ASN A 462 29.90 9.78 -7.46
C ASN A 462 30.73 8.56 -7.89
N GLU A 463 31.55 8.67 -8.94
CA GLU A 463 32.54 7.66 -9.32
C GLU A 463 33.44 7.32 -8.12
N ARG A 464 33.96 8.35 -7.45
CA ARG A 464 34.76 8.20 -6.21
C ARG A 464 34.01 7.52 -5.06
N ARG A 465 32.68 7.68 -4.96
CA ARG A 465 31.85 6.93 -3.99
C ARG A 465 31.72 5.45 -4.39
N SER A 466 31.47 5.14 -5.66
CA SER A 466 31.44 3.76 -6.17
C SER A 466 32.80 3.05 -6.01
N GLU A 467 33.92 3.77 -6.21
CA GLU A 467 35.27 3.27 -5.90
C GLU A 467 35.42 2.89 -4.42
N MET A 468 35.00 3.76 -3.50
CA MET A 468 35.03 3.51 -2.06
C MET A 468 34.12 2.34 -1.65
N LEU A 469 32.93 2.22 -2.24
CA LEU A 469 31.99 1.11 -2.05
C LEU A 469 32.56 -0.23 -2.53
N SER A 470 33.40 -0.25 -3.58
CA SER A 470 33.96 -1.47 -4.18
C SER A 470 34.71 -2.39 -3.21
N SER A 471 35.19 -1.85 -2.08
CA SER A 471 35.81 -2.60 -0.99
C SER A 471 34.79 -3.35 -0.13
N VAL A 472 33.69 -2.69 0.22
CA VAL A 472 32.57 -3.26 1.00
C VAL A 472 31.77 -4.25 0.16
N PHE A 473 31.50 -3.92 -1.10
CA PHE A 473 30.85 -4.79 -2.07
C PHE A 473 31.54 -6.17 -2.15
N LYS A 474 32.87 -6.20 -2.24
CA LYS A 474 33.67 -7.44 -2.23
C LYS A 474 33.70 -8.19 -0.89
N ARG A 475 33.39 -7.53 0.23
CA ARG A 475 33.32 -8.18 1.56
C ARG A 475 31.92 -8.72 1.89
N LEU A 476 30.88 -8.03 1.43
CA LEU A 476 29.48 -8.35 1.72
C LEU A 476 28.78 -9.13 0.58
N HIS A 477 29.50 -9.46 -0.51
CA HIS A 477 28.95 -10.05 -1.74
C HIS A 477 27.79 -9.22 -2.32
N LEU A 478 28.02 -7.91 -2.46
CA LEU A 478 27.08 -6.94 -3.03
C LEU A 478 27.63 -6.34 -4.32
N GLU A 479 26.74 -5.83 -5.18
CA GLU A 479 27.10 -5.00 -6.33
C GLU A 479 26.09 -3.84 -6.54
N GLU A 480 26.47 -2.86 -7.37
CA GLU A 480 25.61 -1.74 -7.75
C GLU A 480 24.69 -2.14 -8.92
N VAL A 481 23.40 -1.78 -8.84
CA VAL A 481 22.38 -2.13 -9.84
C VAL A 481 22.60 -1.32 -11.12
N ASN A 482 22.87 -2.01 -12.23
CA ASN A 482 22.91 -1.38 -13.55
C ASN A 482 21.48 -1.01 -14.01
N TRP A 483 21.10 0.24 -13.77
CA TRP A 483 19.79 0.78 -14.13
C TRP A 483 19.49 0.78 -15.63
N GLU A 484 20.49 0.76 -16.52
CA GLU A 484 20.26 0.63 -17.97
C GLU A 484 19.73 -0.76 -18.31
N ILE A 485 20.24 -1.82 -17.65
CA ILE A 485 19.76 -3.20 -17.83
C ILE A 485 18.32 -3.31 -17.29
N VAL A 486 18.03 -2.80 -16.08
CA VAL A 486 16.65 -2.84 -15.53
C VAL A 486 15.67 -2.05 -16.42
N LYS A 487 16.11 -0.96 -17.04
CA LYS A 487 15.30 -0.20 -18.02
C LYS A 487 15.08 -0.98 -19.33
N ALA A 488 16.07 -1.74 -19.80
CA ALA A 488 15.94 -2.61 -20.96
C ALA A 488 14.97 -3.78 -20.68
N GLU A 489 15.05 -4.41 -19.51
CA GLU A 489 14.09 -5.46 -19.07
C GLU A 489 12.65 -4.93 -18.94
N ASN A 490 12.46 -3.71 -18.41
CA ASN A 490 11.17 -3.03 -18.42
C ASN A 490 10.62 -2.79 -19.84
N SER A 491 11.50 -2.65 -20.83
CA SER A 491 11.14 -2.45 -22.24
C SER A 491 10.83 -3.75 -22.99
N GLN A 492 11.27 -4.91 -22.46
CA GLN A 492 10.93 -6.25 -22.98
C GLN A 492 9.77 -6.91 -22.23
N SER A 493 9.38 -6.36 -21.08
CA SER A 493 8.27 -6.86 -20.26
C SER A 493 6.92 -6.76 -21.00
N SER A 494 6.02 -7.73 -20.76
CA SER A 494 4.70 -7.77 -21.39
C SER A 494 3.89 -6.49 -21.15
N SER A 495 3.21 -5.98 -22.18
CA SER A 495 2.30 -4.84 -22.08
C SER A 495 1.07 -5.08 -21.17
N GLN A 496 0.84 -6.33 -20.77
CA GLN A 496 -0.17 -6.70 -19.76
C GLN A 496 0.34 -6.57 -18.31
N MET A 497 1.65 -6.40 -18.09
CA MET A 497 2.22 -6.23 -16.77
C MET A 497 1.86 -4.85 -16.22
N ARG A 498 1.03 -4.81 -15.18
CA ARG A 498 0.74 -3.56 -14.45
C ARG A 498 2.04 -2.97 -13.90
N ARG A 499 2.22 -1.67 -14.11
CA ARG A 499 3.25 -0.91 -13.42
C ARG A 499 2.63 -0.38 -12.13
N PHE A 500 3.40 -0.35 -11.04
CA PHE A 500 2.96 0.30 -9.80
C PHE A 500 3.76 1.58 -9.53
N SER A 501 4.05 2.32 -10.60
CA SER A 501 4.74 3.63 -10.63
C SER A 501 4.06 4.72 -9.76
N GLU A 502 4.81 5.74 -9.33
CA GLU A 502 4.23 6.93 -8.67
C GLU A 502 3.37 7.71 -9.69
N GLY A 503 3.88 7.96 -10.89
CA GLY A 503 3.13 8.54 -12.01
C GLY A 503 1.80 7.83 -12.28
N GLU A 504 1.79 6.50 -12.43
CA GLU A 504 0.54 5.74 -12.66
C GLU A 504 -0.40 5.77 -11.44
N GLY A 505 0.12 5.74 -10.21
CA GLY A 505 -0.69 5.88 -8.99
C GLY A 505 -1.38 7.26 -8.89
N LEU A 506 -0.68 8.32 -9.27
CA LEU A 506 -1.20 9.70 -9.35
C LEU A 506 -2.19 9.88 -10.51
N GLN A 507 -1.93 9.25 -11.66
CA GLN A 507 -2.85 9.25 -12.81
C GLN A 507 -4.16 8.54 -12.45
N LYS A 508 -4.09 7.35 -11.83
CA LYS A 508 -5.27 6.57 -11.42
C LYS A 508 -6.08 7.26 -10.34
N LEU A 509 -5.43 7.90 -9.36
CA LEU A 509 -6.11 8.78 -8.39
C LEU A 509 -6.80 9.95 -9.10
N SER A 510 -6.17 10.57 -10.09
CA SER A 510 -6.77 11.68 -10.85
C SER A 510 -7.98 11.22 -11.67
N GLN A 511 -7.89 10.07 -12.34
CA GLN A 511 -8.99 9.42 -13.05
C GLN A 511 -10.18 9.12 -12.12
N LEU A 512 -9.95 8.57 -10.93
CA LEU A 512 -11.00 8.32 -9.92
C LEU A 512 -11.67 9.60 -9.39
N LEU A 513 -10.98 10.75 -9.44
CA LEU A 513 -11.53 12.03 -9.02
C LEU A 513 -12.29 12.75 -10.15
N SER A 514 -11.85 12.59 -11.40
CA SER A 514 -12.53 13.14 -12.58
C SER A 514 -13.73 12.30 -13.03
N GLY A 515 -13.64 10.98 -12.92
CA GLY A 515 -14.67 10.04 -13.34
C GLY A 515 -15.90 10.10 -12.43
N SER A 516 -17.07 10.25 -13.04
CA SER A 516 -18.36 10.14 -12.35
C SER A 516 -19.12 8.92 -12.84
N ASP A 517 -18.52 7.74 -12.71
CA ASP A 517 -19.26 6.48 -12.82
C ASP A 517 -20.44 6.54 -11.84
N GLY A 518 -21.67 6.57 -12.36
CA GLY A 518 -22.89 6.76 -11.57
C GLY A 518 -23.23 5.58 -10.64
N GLN A 519 -22.29 4.67 -10.43
CA GLN A 519 -22.42 3.41 -9.72
C GLN A 519 -22.16 3.59 -8.21
N PRO A 520 -22.85 2.82 -7.34
CA PRO A 520 -22.49 2.69 -5.94
C PRO A 520 -21.02 2.30 -5.76
N ALA A 521 -20.30 2.98 -4.85
CA ALA A 521 -18.86 2.78 -4.66
C ALA A 521 -18.44 1.31 -4.42
N ILE A 522 -19.27 0.52 -3.71
CA ILE A 522 -19.01 -0.91 -3.48
C ILE A 522 -19.08 -1.72 -4.77
N GLN A 523 -20.02 -1.42 -5.68
CA GLN A 523 -20.12 -2.11 -6.97
C GLN A 523 -18.93 -1.77 -7.89
N ALA A 524 -18.43 -0.53 -7.85
CA ALA A 524 -17.21 -0.14 -8.56
C ALA A 524 -15.97 -0.90 -8.03
N GLU A 525 -15.84 -1.04 -6.71
CA GLU A 525 -14.72 -1.76 -6.07
C GLU A 525 -14.81 -3.29 -6.23
N LEU A 526 -16.02 -3.86 -6.39
CA LEU A 526 -16.20 -5.27 -6.78
C LEU A 526 -15.95 -5.52 -8.28
N ARG A 527 -15.74 -4.47 -9.08
CA ARG A 527 -15.37 -4.53 -10.51
C ARG A 527 -13.93 -4.09 -10.78
N GLY A 528 -13.08 -4.03 -9.75
CA GLY A 528 -11.67 -3.65 -9.89
C GLY A 528 -11.40 -2.13 -9.86
N GLY A 529 -12.45 -1.31 -9.84
CA GLY A 529 -12.39 0.15 -9.77
C GLY A 529 -12.56 0.73 -8.35
N GLY A 530 -13.10 1.94 -8.26
CA GLY A 530 -13.32 2.64 -6.99
C GLY A 530 -12.04 2.84 -6.16
N VAL A 531 -12.17 3.12 -4.86
CA VAL A 531 -11.03 3.61 -4.06
C VAL A 531 -10.05 2.51 -3.68
N LEU A 532 -10.50 1.26 -3.57
CA LEU A 532 -9.63 0.11 -3.29
C LEU A 532 -8.71 -0.24 -4.46
N SER A 533 -9.01 0.23 -5.68
CA SER A 533 -8.13 0.07 -6.85
C SER A 533 -6.79 0.82 -6.75
N LEU A 534 -6.62 1.64 -5.71
CA LEU A 534 -5.37 2.31 -5.31
C LEU A 534 -4.54 1.50 -4.29
N LEU A 535 -5.13 0.47 -3.67
CA LEU A 535 -4.47 -0.33 -2.63
C LEU A 535 -3.14 -0.97 -3.09
N PRO A 536 -2.96 -1.43 -4.35
CA PRO A 536 -1.67 -1.93 -4.82
C PRO A 536 -0.54 -0.90 -4.72
N PHE A 537 -0.75 0.33 -5.22
CA PHE A 537 0.22 1.44 -5.14
C PHE A 537 0.51 1.85 -3.68
N ILE A 538 -0.50 1.75 -2.81
CA ILE A 538 -0.40 2.07 -1.37
C ILE A 538 0.33 0.97 -0.56
N ARG A 539 0.30 -0.28 -1.03
CA ARG A 539 1.09 -1.42 -0.51
C ARG A 539 2.51 -1.40 -1.05
N HIS A 540 2.68 -1.05 -2.33
CA HIS A 540 3.97 -0.98 -3.03
C HIS A 540 4.78 0.27 -2.66
N GLY A 541 4.16 1.22 -1.96
CA GLY A 541 4.84 2.40 -1.42
C GLY A 541 4.93 3.58 -2.38
N THR A 542 4.34 3.50 -3.58
CA THR A 542 4.36 4.58 -4.58
C THR A 542 3.27 5.63 -4.40
N LEU A 543 2.19 5.33 -3.65
CA LEU A 543 1.12 6.28 -3.37
C LEU A 543 0.84 6.40 -1.85
N PHE A 544 0.81 7.63 -1.33
CA PHE A 544 0.55 7.90 0.08
C PHE A 544 -0.94 8.06 0.39
N VAL A 545 -1.43 7.36 1.41
CA VAL A 545 -2.83 7.42 1.87
C VAL A 545 -3.25 8.84 2.25
N GLY A 546 -2.39 9.59 2.97
CA GLY A 546 -2.70 10.96 3.34
C GLY A 546 -2.80 11.92 2.15
N TYR A 547 -2.09 11.63 1.05
CA TYR A 547 -2.23 12.39 -0.21
C TYR A 547 -3.56 12.06 -0.89
N VAL A 548 -3.93 10.78 -0.99
CA VAL A 548 -5.26 10.32 -1.48
C VAL A 548 -6.40 11.00 -0.70
N LEU A 549 -6.35 10.96 0.63
CA LEU A 549 -7.37 11.60 1.48
C LEU A 549 -7.42 13.11 1.33
N ARG A 550 -6.26 13.77 1.14
CA ARG A 550 -6.21 15.21 0.87
C ARG A 550 -6.86 15.53 -0.48
N ARG A 551 -6.47 14.85 -1.56
CA ARG A 551 -7.02 15.08 -2.92
C ARG A 551 -8.53 14.80 -3.00
N ILE A 552 -9.04 13.76 -2.33
CA ILE A 552 -10.48 13.52 -2.23
C ILE A 552 -11.18 14.64 -1.44
N THR A 553 -10.57 15.14 -0.36
CA THR A 553 -11.15 16.23 0.45
C THR A 553 -11.17 17.55 -0.33
N GLU A 554 -10.09 17.87 -1.06
CA GLU A 554 -10.02 19.01 -1.99
C GLU A 554 -11.09 18.91 -3.08
N ALA A 555 -11.26 17.73 -3.71
CA ALA A 555 -12.27 17.51 -4.76
C ALA A 555 -13.72 17.46 -4.26
N ILE A 556 -13.95 17.41 -2.94
CA ILE A 556 -15.25 17.63 -2.30
C ILE A 556 -15.45 19.12 -2.01
N ALA A 557 -14.41 19.81 -1.52
CA ALA A 557 -14.44 21.24 -1.23
C ALA A 557 -14.55 22.11 -2.50
N SER A 558 -14.03 21.64 -3.64
CA SER A 558 -14.13 22.30 -4.94
C SER A 558 -15.44 22.03 -5.70
N CYS A 559 -16.38 21.28 -5.12
CA CYS A 559 -17.71 21.12 -5.72
C CYS A 559 -18.53 22.40 -5.50
N PRO A 560 -19.19 22.96 -6.54
CA PRO A 560 -20.20 23.99 -6.34
C PRO A 560 -21.39 23.44 -5.55
N ALA A 561 -22.23 24.33 -5.01
CA ALA A 561 -23.49 23.94 -4.39
C ALA A 561 -24.35 23.18 -5.41
N PRO A 562 -24.72 21.90 -5.14
CA PRO A 562 -25.27 21.03 -6.18
C PRO A 562 -26.72 21.40 -6.50
N THR A 563 -26.95 21.85 -7.72
CA THR A 563 -28.23 22.32 -8.24
C THR A 563 -29.07 21.16 -8.79
N THR A 564 -28.45 20.22 -9.51
CA THR A 564 -29.15 19.06 -10.09
C THR A 564 -29.17 17.85 -9.15
N PRO A 565 -30.10 16.89 -9.34
CA PRO A 565 -30.04 15.59 -8.67
C PRO A 565 -28.75 14.81 -8.98
N GLN A 566 -28.18 14.98 -10.18
CA GLN A 566 -26.95 14.33 -10.60
C GLN A 566 -25.73 14.89 -9.86
N GLU A 567 -25.61 16.22 -9.73
CA GLU A 567 -24.58 16.85 -8.88
C GLU A 567 -24.69 16.41 -7.41
N ARG A 568 -25.93 16.32 -6.87
CA ARG A 568 -26.16 15.81 -5.51
C ARG A 568 -25.68 14.36 -5.36
N LYS A 569 -25.97 13.49 -6.34
CA LYS A 569 -25.49 12.09 -6.36
C LYS A 569 -23.96 12.03 -6.46
N ALA A 570 -23.33 12.82 -7.34
CA ALA A 570 -21.87 12.86 -7.49
C ALA A 570 -21.14 13.33 -6.22
N LEU A 571 -21.64 14.40 -5.57
CA LEU A 571 -21.11 14.88 -4.29
C LEU A 571 -21.28 13.84 -3.17
N ALA A 572 -22.41 13.13 -3.14
CA ALA A 572 -22.62 12.02 -2.21
C ALA A 572 -21.63 10.87 -2.46
N MET A 573 -21.41 10.46 -3.71
CA MET A 573 -20.43 9.41 -4.05
C MET A 573 -19.00 9.81 -3.67
N ARG A 574 -18.57 11.07 -3.89
CA ARG A 574 -17.26 11.56 -3.40
C ARG A 574 -17.15 11.50 -1.87
N LYS A 575 -18.20 11.84 -1.13
CA LYS A 575 -18.24 11.70 0.34
C LYS A 575 -18.16 10.23 0.79
N VAL A 576 -18.84 9.31 0.11
CA VAL A 576 -18.73 7.86 0.36
C VAL A 576 -17.32 7.36 0.06
N MET A 577 -16.72 7.75 -1.08
CA MET A 577 -15.33 7.42 -1.44
C MET A 577 -14.35 7.87 -0.36
N ARG A 578 -14.50 9.09 0.18
CA ARG A 578 -13.70 9.58 1.31
C ARG A 578 -13.86 8.71 2.55
N SER A 579 -15.09 8.32 2.89
CA SER A 579 -15.36 7.46 4.04
C SER A 579 -14.71 6.08 3.90
N ARG A 580 -14.84 5.45 2.72
CA ARG A 580 -14.21 4.15 2.41
C ARG A 580 -12.68 4.24 2.43
N ALA A 581 -12.11 5.33 1.92
CA ALA A 581 -10.66 5.57 1.99
C ALA A 581 -10.15 5.72 3.44
N VAL A 582 -10.83 6.52 4.29
CA VAL A 582 -10.45 6.71 5.69
C VAL A 582 -10.47 5.38 6.46
N ASN A 583 -11.47 4.54 6.22
CA ASN A 583 -11.60 3.26 6.90
C ASN A 583 -10.62 2.20 6.36
N HIS A 584 -10.66 1.87 5.07
CA HIS A 584 -9.91 0.74 4.51
C HIS A 584 -8.45 1.07 4.19
N LEU A 585 -8.19 2.24 3.57
CA LEU A 585 -6.82 2.64 3.20
C LEU A 585 -6.07 3.28 4.37
N GLY A 586 -6.79 3.94 5.28
CA GLY A 586 -6.26 4.50 6.53
C GLY A 586 -6.32 3.50 7.69
N LYS A 587 -7.42 3.55 8.47
CA LYS A 587 -7.57 2.90 9.78
C LYS A 587 -7.21 1.40 9.78
N GLU A 588 -7.77 0.61 8.87
CA GLU A 588 -7.55 -0.85 8.81
C GLU A 588 -6.12 -1.20 8.40
N ARG A 589 -5.56 -0.50 7.41
CA ARG A 589 -4.17 -0.69 6.99
C ARG A 589 -3.16 -0.28 8.07
N ASP A 590 -3.37 0.87 8.70
CA ASP A 590 -2.49 1.36 9.77
C ASP A 590 -2.59 0.48 11.03
N TYR A 591 -3.75 -0.18 11.26
CA TYR A 591 -3.88 -1.23 12.28
C TYR A 591 -3.04 -2.48 11.94
N VAL A 592 -3.06 -2.96 10.71
CA VAL A 592 -2.20 -4.08 10.27
C VAL A 592 -0.71 -3.73 10.41
N LEU A 593 -0.33 -2.49 10.08
CA LEU A 593 1.04 -1.98 10.30
C LEU A 593 1.40 -1.97 11.80
N TYR A 594 0.48 -1.56 12.68
CA TYR A 594 0.64 -1.64 14.13
C TYR A 594 0.80 -3.10 14.64
N LEU A 595 0.01 -4.05 14.13
CA LEU A 595 0.15 -5.48 14.50
C LEU A 595 1.49 -6.08 14.05
N ALA A 596 2.02 -5.65 12.89
CA ALA A 596 3.34 -6.05 12.43
C ALA A 596 4.46 -5.54 13.35
N LEU A 597 4.39 -4.25 13.75
CA LEU A 597 5.29 -3.68 14.77
C LEU A 597 5.22 -4.42 16.10
N TRP A 598 4.02 -4.76 16.56
CA TRP A 598 3.80 -5.50 17.80
C TRP A 598 4.40 -6.89 17.74
N SER A 599 4.10 -7.67 16.70
CA SER A 599 4.61 -9.03 16.52
C SER A 599 6.15 -9.07 16.50
N ALA A 600 6.79 -8.07 15.88
CA ALA A 600 8.24 -7.95 15.87
C ALA A 600 8.82 -7.64 17.26
N VAL A 601 8.23 -6.75 18.05
CA VAL A 601 8.72 -6.46 19.42
C VAL A 601 8.47 -7.64 20.38
N ALA A 602 7.31 -8.29 20.26
CA ALA A 602 6.97 -9.50 21.01
C ALA A 602 7.88 -10.71 20.65
N SER A 603 8.74 -10.59 19.62
CA SER A 603 9.68 -11.64 19.21
C SER A 603 11.10 -11.48 19.74
N ASP A 604 11.51 -10.33 20.31
CA ASP A 604 12.91 -10.09 20.73
C ASP A 604 13.29 -10.92 21.98
N PRO A 605 14.11 -11.99 21.86
CA PRO A 605 14.27 -13.00 22.91
C PRO A 605 15.49 -12.69 23.79
N SER A 606 15.43 -11.61 24.59
CA SER A 606 16.53 -11.22 25.48
C SER A 606 16.20 -11.39 26.97
N SER A 607 16.24 -12.64 27.44
CA SER A 607 16.39 -12.98 28.87
C SER A 607 17.85 -12.87 29.35
N SER A 608 18.80 -12.77 28.43
CA SER A 608 20.22 -12.50 28.70
C SER A 608 20.51 -10.99 28.73
N THR A 609 21.19 -10.53 29.78
CA THR A 609 21.64 -9.13 29.94
C THR A 609 22.87 -8.77 29.11
N GLN A 610 23.41 -9.71 28.33
CA GLN A 610 24.48 -9.49 27.36
C GLN A 610 23.91 -9.55 25.94
N PRO A 611 24.33 -8.64 25.04
CA PRO A 611 23.99 -8.74 23.63
C PRO A 611 24.73 -9.93 23.01
N ASP A 612 24.05 -10.71 22.17
CA ASP A 612 24.73 -11.69 21.32
C ASP A 612 25.51 -10.96 20.23
N MET A 613 26.83 -10.92 20.40
CA MET A 613 27.74 -10.27 19.46
C MET A 613 27.73 -10.91 18.08
N ALA A 614 27.33 -12.18 17.93
CA ALA A 614 27.18 -12.80 16.62
C ALA A 614 25.99 -12.21 15.85
N LEU A 615 24.86 -11.95 16.51
CA LEU A 615 23.70 -11.33 15.89
C LEU A 615 23.98 -9.88 15.44
N LEU A 616 24.84 -9.14 16.17
CA LEU A 616 25.25 -7.79 15.76
C LEU A 616 26.11 -7.75 14.49
N SER A 617 26.78 -8.86 14.14
CA SER A 617 27.57 -9.00 12.91
C SER A 617 26.78 -9.55 11.71
N THR A 618 25.45 -9.63 11.80
CA THR A 618 24.57 -10.12 10.72
C THR A 618 23.59 -9.05 10.23
N SER A 619 23.01 -9.27 9.04
CA SER A 619 21.90 -8.49 8.50
C SER A 619 20.94 -9.41 7.74
N GLU A 620 19.70 -9.51 8.21
CA GLU A 620 18.61 -10.19 7.50
C GLU A 620 18.26 -9.47 6.18
N ILE A 621 18.31 -8.12 6.15
CA ILE A 621 18.01 -7.35 4.94
C ILE A 621 19.00 -7.71 3.83
N ILE A 622 20.32 -7.60 4.09
CA ILE A 622 21.36 -7.93 3.11
C ILE A 622 21.26 -9.40 2.68
N SER A 623 21.01 -10.32 3.63
CA SER A 623 20.81 -11.74 3.30
C SER A 623 19.62 -11.97 2.35
N SER A 624 18.53 -11.19 2.51
CA SER A 624 17.32 -11.28 1.70
C SER A 624 17.40 -10.64 0.30
N LEU A 625 18.55 -10.01 -0.04
CA LEU A 625 18.80 -9.46 -1.37
C LEU A 625 19.14 -10.56 -2.39
N ASN A 626 19.67 -11.69 -1.94
CA ASN A 626 19.86 -12.89 -2.77
C ASN A 626 18.54 -13.68 -2.85
N MET A 627 18.02 -13.91 -4.06
CA MET A 627 16.71 -14.56 -4.26
C MET A 627 16.67 -16.04 -3.87
N SER A 628 17.82 -16.70 -3.68
CA SER A 628 17.92 -18.07 -3.18
C SER A 628 17.83 -18.18 -1.65
N THR A 629 17.95 -17.06 -0.92
CA THR A 629 17.87 -17.04 0.55
C THR A 629 16.44 -17.31 1.03
N PRO A 630 16.18 -18.34 1.85
CA PRO A 630 14.84 -18.57 2.41
C PRO A 630 14.47 -17.43 3.35
N ARG A 631 13.34 -16.76 3.07
CA ARG A 631 12.83 -15.65 3.89
C ARG A 631 12.10 -16.14 5.15
N THR A 632 12.15 -15.33 6.20
CA THR A 632 11.52 -15.57 7.50
C THR A 632 10.01 -15.76 7.35
N SER A 633 9.45 -16.87 7.88
CA SER A 633 8.06 -17.23 7.65
C SER A 633 7.08 -16.34 8.43
N SER A 634 6.04 -15.85 7.76
CA SER A 634 4.92 -15.13 8.40
C SER A 634 4.08 -16.01 9.33
N LEU A 635 4.24 -17.34 9.28
CA LEU A 635 3.57 -18.32 10.15
C LEU A 635 3.81 -18.01 11.64
N GLU A 636 5.02 -17.59 12.01
CA GLU A 636 5.31 -17.16 13.39
C GLU A 636 4.49 -15.95 13.83
N THR A 637 4.25 -14.99 12.93
CA THR A 637 3.41 -13.82 13.21
C THR A 637 1.95 -14.22 13.36
N TYR A 638 1.45 -15.16 12.54
CA TYR A 638 0.11 -15.72 12.72
C TYR A 638 -0.03 -16.48 14.05
N GLN A 639 0.98 -17.24 14.47
CA GLN A 639 0.99 -17.90 15.79
C GLN A 639 0.92 -16.92 16.97
N LYS A 640 1.50 -15.72 16.82
CA LYS A 640 1.51 -14.66 17.85
C LYS A 640 0.23 -13.82 17.87
N LEU A 641 -0.45 -13.65 16.73
CA LEU A 641 -1.65 -12.83 16.58
C LEU A 641 -2.98 -13.60 16.68
N LEU A 642 -3.01 -14.90 16.33
CA LEU A 642 -4.22 -15.70 16.40
C LEU A 642 -4.52 -16.12 17.85
N PRO A 643 -5.81 -16.10 18.30
CA PRO A 643 -6.20 -16.73 19.55
C PRO A 643 -5.77 -18.21 19.57
N VAL A 644 -5.30 -18.70 20.71
CA VAL A 644 -4.78 -20.08 20.86
C VAL A 644 -5.76 -21.12 20.31
N TRP A 645 -7.06 -20.99 20.60
CA TRP A 645 -8.09 -21.90 20.09
C TRP A 645 -8.19 -21.89 18.55
N ALA A 646 -7.97 -20.76 17.90
CA ALA A 646 -8.04 -20.62 16.45
C ALA A 646 -6.79 -21.17 15.77
N PHE A 647 -5.60 -20.91 16.35
CA PHE A 647 -4.34 -21.50 15.88
C PHE A 647 -4.37 -23.03 15.98
N SER A 648 -4.79 -23.58 17.13
CA SER A 648 -4.93 -25.04 17.32
C SER A 648 -6.03 -25.65 16.45
N ALA A 649 -7.18 -24.99 16.29
CA ALA A 649 -8.25 -25.51 15.43
C ALA A 649 -7.87 -25.54 13.93
N ALA A 650 -6.99 -24.64 13.50
CA ALA A 650 -6.51 -24.57 12.12
C ALA A 650 -5.32 -25.53 11.83
N ARG A 651 -4.86 -26.33 12.80
CA ARG A 651 -3.73 -27.30 12.69
C ARG A 651 -2.45 -26.70 12.08
N ILE A 652 -2.21 -25.39 12.24
CA ILE A 652 -1.13 -24.68 11.53
C ILE A 652 0.25 -25.18 11.99
N GLY A 653 0.91 -25.96 11.15
CA GLY A 653 2.20 -26.60 11.43
C GLY A 653 2.12 -28.07 11.88
N GLU A 654 0.93 -28.63 12.08
CA GLU A 654 0.78 -30.07 12.32
C GLU A 654 0.81 -30.81 10.97
N ILE A 655 1.87 -31.59 10.72
CA ILE A 655 1.98 -32.44 9.52
C ILE A 655 1.13 -33.71 9.70
N SER A 656 -0.18 -33.54 9.88
CA SER A 656 -1.12 -34.65 9.86
C SER A 656 -1.47 -35.00 8.42
N ASN A 657 -0.89 -36.07 7.88
CA ASN A 657 -1.33 -36.71 6.62
C ASN A 657 -2.75 -37.33 6.72
N GLU A 658 -3.50 -37.03 7.78
CA GLU A 658 -4.91 -37.32 7.96
C GLU A 658 -5.73 -36.46 6.99
N GLN A 659 -5.93 -36.96 5.76
CA GLN A 659 -6.88 -36.39 4.82
C GLN A 659 -8.25 -36.26 5.50
N VAL A 660 -8.75 -35.03 5.67
CA VAL A 660 -10.12 -34.79 6.14
C VAL A 660 -11.08 -35.43 5.12
N PRO A 661 -11.87 -36.47 5.48
CA PRO A 661 -12.62 -37.23 4.48
C PRO A 661 -13.64 -36.35 3.74
N GLY A 662 -13.41 -36.16 2.44
CA GLY A 662 -14.26 -35.31 1.58
C GLY A 662 -13.74 -33.88 1.35
N ALA A 663 -12.61 -33.48 1.96
CA ALA A 663 -11.92 -32.25 1.55
C ALA A 663 -11.40 -32.36 0.12
N ALA A 664 -11.45 -31.25 -0.63
CA ALA A 664 -11.01 -31.20 -2.02
C ALA A 664 -9.56 -30.70 -2.07
N LEU A 665 -8.62 -31.65 -2.10
CA LEU A 665 -7.19 -31.35 -2.28
C LEU A 665 -6.96 -30.78 -3.69
N TYR A 666 -6.26 -29.65 -3.76
CA TYR A 666 -5.74 -29.04 -4.98
C TYR A 666 -4.25 -28.78 -4.83
N ASP A 667 -3.49 -28.82 -5.93
CA ASP A 667 -2.10 -28.36 -5.88
C ASP A 667 -2.00 -26.81 -5.90
N PRO A 668 -0.89 -26.19 -5.44
CA PRO A 668 -0.76 -24.74 -5.41
C PRO A 668 -0.88 -24.07 -6.80
N TYR A 669 -0.57 -24.77 -7.87
CA TYR A 669 -0.67 -24.27 -9.25
C TYR A 669 -2.12 -24.35 -9.78
N GLU A 670 -2.90 -25.37 -9.41
CA GLU A 670 -4.35 -25.40 -9.64
C GLU A 670 -5.06 -24.25 -8.92
N LEU A 671 -4.66 -23.97 -7.67
CA LEU A 671 -5.17 -22.84 -6.89
C LEU A 671 -4.76 -21.51 -7.55
N GLU A 672 -3.47 -21.29 -7.82
CA GLU A 672 -2.99 -20.06 -8.45
C GLU A 672 -3.65 -19.80 -9.82
N SER A 673 -3.79 -20.87 -10.64
CA SER A 673 -4.39 -20.84 -11.98
C SER A 673 -5.92 -20.80 -12.01
N ALA A 674 -6.60 -20.70 -10.86
CA ALA A 674 -8.07 -20.68 -10.75
C ALA A 674 -8.76 -21.92 -11.39
N ARG A 675 -8.24 -23.13 -11.10
CA ARG A 675 -8.71 -24.42 -11.67
C ARG A 675 -9.47 -25.32 -10.69
N THR A 676 -10.01 -24.76 -9.61
CA THR A 676 -10.77 -25.54 -8.62
C THR A 676 -12.15 -25.94 -9.16
N LYS A 677 -12.85 -26.84 -8.46
CA LYS A 677 -14.26 -27.16 -8.75
C LYS A 677 -15.23 -26.05 -8.30
N ASP A 678 -14.78 -25.08 -7.52
CA ASP A 678 -15.57 -23.94 -7.05
C ASP A 678 -15.42 -22.77 -8.03
N LEU A 679 -16.33 -22.69 -9.00
CA LEU A 679 -16.30 -21.65 -10.03
C LEU A 679 -16.34 -20.23 -9.43
N TYR A 680 -16.99 -20.03 -8.29
CA TYR A 680 -17.07 -18.72 -7.64
C TYR A 680 -15.73 -18.35 -6.98
N TRP A 681 -15.02 -19.30 -6.38
CA TRP A 681 -13.64 -19.10 -5.94
C TRP A 681 -12.71 -18.81 -7.12
N ASN A 682 -12.87 -19.51 -8.25
CA ASN A 682 -12.07 -19.30 -9.44
C ASN A 682 -12.23 -17.87 -10.00
N GLU A 683 -13.44 -17.31 -10.07
CA GLU A 683 -13.63 -15.92 -10.48
C GLU A 683 -13.01 -14.93 -9.49
N ILE A 684 -13.03 -15.21 -8.19
CA ILE A 684 -12.34 -14.38 -7.18
C ILE A 684 -10.82 -14.46 -7.34
N GLN A 685 -10.26 -15.63 -7.65
CA GLN A 685 -8.84 -15.80 -7.92
C GLN A 685 -8.41 -15.08 -9.20
N LYS A 686 -9.18 -15.17 -10.29
CA LYS A 686 -8.96 -14.37 -11.51
C LYS A 686 -9.00 -12.87 -11.21
N PHE A 687 -10.00 -12.41 -10.45
CA PHE A 687 -10.09 -11.01 -10.01
C PHE A 687 -8.83 -10.57 -9.25
N LEU A 688 -8.31 -11.40 -8.34
CA LEU A 688 -7.06 -11.11 -7.61
C LEU A 688 -5.87 -10.99 -8.57
N VAL A 689 -5.73 -11.91 -9.53
CA VAL A 689 -4.65 -11.88 -10.55
C VAL A 689 -4.77 -10.67 -11.47
N GLU A 690 -5.97 -10.35 -11.96
CA GLU A 690 -6.20 -9.20 -12.85
C GLU A 690 -6.05 -7.85 -12.14
N GLN A 691 -6.58 -7.74 -10.91
CA GLN A 691 -6.72 -6.47 -10.21
C GLN A 691 -5.60 -6.19 -9.21
N GLN A 692 -4.85 -7.22 -8.80
CA GLN A 692 -3.74 -7.16 -7.83
C GLN A 692 -4.16 -6.63 -6.44
N TYR A 693 -5.46 -6.64 -6.15
CA TYR A 693 -6.04 -6.47 -4.82
C TYR A 693 -7.27 -7.38 -4.69
N LEU A 694 -7.71 -7.61 -3.45
CA LEU A 694 -8.92 -8.36 -3.15
C LEU A 694 -9.85 -7.49 -2.28
N HIS A 695 -11.12 -7.39 -2.65
CA HIS A 695 -12.11 -6.68 -1.84
C HIS A 695 -12.33 -7.43 -0.51
N PRO A 696 -12.43 -6.75 0.66
CA PRO A 696 -12.54 -7.43 1.96
C PRO A 696 -13.67 -8.46 2.06
N VAL A 697 -14.80 -8.25 1.38
CA VAL A 697 -15.92 -9.20 1.36
C VAL A 697 -15.57 -10.49 0.62
N LEU A 698 -14.75 -10.41 -0.43
CA LEU A 698 -14.28 -11.57 -1.20
C LEU A 698 -13.14 -12.30 -0.47
N ALA A 699 -12.28 -11.55 0.24
CA ALA A 699 -11.13 -12.10 0.98
C ALA A 699 -11.53 -13.14 2.03
N VAL A 700 -12.63 -12.93 2.75
CA VAL A 700 -13.14 -13.89 3.75
C VAL A 700 -13.50 -15.23 3.10
N TYR A 701 -14.20 -15.21 1.95
CA TYR A 701 -14.57 -16.45 1.25
C TYR A 701 -13.36 -17.14 0.63
N TRP A 702 -12.49 -16.37 -0.03
CA TRP A 702 -11.28 -16.86 -0.69
C TRP A 702 -10.33 -17.57 0.30
N ALA A 703 -10.07 -16.92 1.45
CA ALA A 703 -9.21 -17.48 2.50
C ALA A 703 -9.89 -18.64 3.24
N TYR A 704 -11.20 -18.59 3.48
CA TYR A 704 -11.92 -19.71 4.10
C TYR A 704 -11.84 -20.98 3.23
N ARG A 705 -11.99 -20.86 1.91
CA ARG A 705 -11.83 -22.00 1.00
C ARG A 705 -10.44 -22.61 1.05
N LEU A 706 -9.39 -21.79 1.05
CA LEU A 706 -7.99 -22.22 1.21
C LEU A 706 -7.67 -22.86 2.57
N LEU A 707 -8.56 -22.77 3.56
CA LEU A 707 -8.45 -23.48 4.85
C LEU A 707 -9.33 -24.76 4.90
N THR A 708 -10.05 -25.07 3.82
CA THR A 708 -10.93 -26.26 3.69
C THR A 708 -10.50 -27.24 2.61
N TRP A 709 -9.35 -26.99 1.99
CA TRP A 709 -8.77 -27.69 0.83
C TRP A 709 -7.33 -28.08 1.14
#